data_AF-A0A452Y237-F1
#
_entry.id   AF-A0A452Y237-F1
#
_cell.length_a   1.000
_cell.length_b   1.000
_cell.length_c   1.000
_cell.angle_alpha   90.00
_cell.angle_beta   90.00
_cell.angle_gamma   90.00
#
_symmetry.space_group_name_H-M   'P 1'
#
loop_
_entity.id
_entity.type
_entity.pdbx_description
1 polymer ?
#
loop_
_entity_poly.entity_id
_entity_poly.type
_entity_poly.pdbx_seq_one_letter_code
_entity_poly.pdbx_strand_id
1 'polypeptide(L)'
;PRLTYSHQVIVVILFFTWRMRHRDSDAMWLWWISVVGDLWFGVTWLLNQITKLRPRKCVPSISVLRDHLDQPDGGSDLPLLDVFINTVDPVDEPMLYTMNSILSILATDYPVEKYATYFSDDGGSLVHYEGLQLAAEFAASWVPFCRKHCVEPRAPESYFWAKMRGEYAGSAPKEFLDDHRRMRAAYEEFKARLDGLSAAIEQRSEACNRANGKDKEECANATWMADGSTQWQGTWIKPAKGHRKGHHPAILQVMLDQPSKDPELGMAASSDHPLDFSAVDARLPMLVYIAREKRPGYDHQKKAGAMNVQLRVSALLSNAPFIINFDGDHYVNNSQAFRAAICFMLDPRDGADTAFVQFPQRFDDVDPTDRYCNHNRMFFDATLLGLNGIQGPSFVGTGCMFRRVALYSADPPRWRPDDAKEAKASRYRPNMFGKSTSFINSMPAAANQERSVPSPATVGEAELADAMTCAYEDGTEWGNDVGWVYNIATEDVVTGFRLHRTGWRSTYCAMEPDAFRGTAPINLTERLYQILRWSGGSLEMFFSRFCPLLAGRRLHPMQRVAYINMTTYPVSTFFICMYYLYPVMWLFQGEFYIQRPFQTFALFVVVIIATVELIGMVEIRWAGLTLLDWVRNEQFYIIGTTGVYPMAMLHILLRSLGIKGVSFKLTAKKLTGGARERLAELYDVQWVPLLVPTVVVMAVNVAAIGAAAGKAIVERWSAAQVAGAASGLVFNVWMLLLLYPFALGIMGRWSKRPYILFIVLVTAVAATASMYVALAGSLPYLHSGIKLV
;
A
#
# COMPACT_ATOMS: atom_id res chain seq x y z
N PRO A 1 10.12 27.57 5.71
CA PRO A 1 9.26 26.61 6.45
C PRO A 1 9.11 26.93 7.94
N ARG A 2 10.19 26.82 8.75
CA ARG A 2 10.13 26.98 10.22
C ARG A 2 9.49 28.29 10.69
N LEU A 3 9.87 29.40 10.08
CA LEU A 3 9.29 30.71 10.39
C LEU A 3 7.78 30.74 10.13
N THR A 4 7.32 30.24 8.98
CA THR A 4 5.89 30.16 8.62
C THR A 4 5.11 29.29 9.60
N TYR A 5 5.67 28.14 10.01
CA TYR A 5 5.05 27.27 11.03
C TYR A 5 4.90 27.98 12.38
N SER A 6 5.92 28.69 12.84
CA SER A 6 5.87 29.43 14.10
C SER A 6 4.80 30.54 14.09
N HIS A 7 4.69 31.28 12.98
CA HIS A 7 3.62 32.28 12.83
C HIS A 7 2.24 31.64 12.90
N GLN A 8 2.06 30.47 12.29
CA GLN A 8 0.77 29.80 12.32
C GLN A 8 0.38 29.33 13.72
N VAL A 9 1.32 28.81 14.49
CA VAL A 9 1.07 28.45 15.90
C VAL A 9 0.64 29.69 16.70
N ILE A 10 1.25 30.85 16.47
CA ILE A 10 0.86 32.11 17.13
C ILE A 10 -0.57 32.51 16.74
N VAL A 11 -0.90 32.47 15.45
CA VAL A 11 -2.25 32.79 14.94
C VAL A 11 -3.30 31.87 15.58
N VAL A 12 -3.04 30.56 15.63
CA VAL A 12 -3.94 29.57 16.24
C VAL A 12 -4.11 29.84 17.74
N ILE A 13 -3.04 30.15 18.47
CA ILE A 13 -3.13 30.50 19.91
C ILE A 13 -3.96 31.77 20.11
N LEU A 14 -3.74 32.81 19.29
CA LEU A 14 -4.51 34.05 19.34
C LEU A 14 -5.99 33.81 19.04
N PHE A 15 -6.29 32.99 18.04
CA PHE A 15 -7.65 32.59 17.70
C PHE A 15 -8.35 31.91 18.88
N PHE A 16 -7.74 30.87 19.48
CA PHE A 16 -8.35 30.20 20.63
C PHE A 16 -8.47 31.11 21.85
N THR A 17 -7.48 31.95 22.12
CA THR A 17 -7.53 32.92 23.22
C THR A 17 -8.68 33.89 23.03
N TRP A 18 -8.85 34.42 21.81
CA TRP A 18 -9.94 35.31 21.47
C TRP A 18 -11.30 34.60 21.60
N ARG A 19 -11.42 33.38 21.07
CA ARG A 19 -12.63 32.57 21.10
C ARG A 19 -13.05 32.22 22.53
N MET A 20 -12.12 31.94 23.42
CA MET A 20 -12.43 31.67 24.83
C MET A 20 -12.83 32.91 25.63
N ARG A 21 -12.42 34.11 25.19
CA ARG A 21 -12.78 35.41 25.80
C ARG A 21 -14.13 35.94 25.33
N HIS A 22 -14.55 35.58 24.12
CA HIS A 22 -15.84 35.99 23.55
C HIS A 22 -16.66 34.72 23.35
N ARG A 23 -17.60 34.40 24.24
CA ARG A 23 -18.36 33.12 24.17
C ARG A 23 -19.76 33.28 23.60
N ASP A 24 -20.14 34.49 23.22
CA ASP A 24 -21.49 34.83 22.79
C ASP A 24 -21.83 34.07 21.50
N SER A 25 -22.92 33.30 21.55
CA SER A 25 -23.42 32.46 20.45
C SER A 25 -24.94 32.33 20.57
N ASP A 26 -25.62 32.22 19.44
CA ASP A 26 -27.06 31.99 19.40
C ASP A 26 -27.43 30.58 19.91
N ALA A 27 -26.48 29.62 19.86
CA ALA A 27 -26.60 28.33 20.53
C ALA A 27 -25.26 27.89 21.16
N MET A 28 -25.24 27.83 22.50
CA MET A 28 -24.02 27.54 23.25
C MET A 28 -23.51 26.11 23.06
N TRP A 29 -24.39 25.14 22.82
CA TRP A 29 -23.98 23.75 22.56
C TRP A 29 -23.25 23.60 21.21
N LEU A 30 -23.72 24.31 20.16
CA LEU A 30 -23.04 24.37 18.86
C LEU A 30 -21.68 25.07 18.97
N TRP A 31 -21.59 26.09 19.81
CA TRP A 31 -20.32 26.75 20.12
C TRP A 31 -19.32 25.80 20.75
N TRP A 32 -19.72 25.05 21.79
CA TRP A 32 -18.85 24.06 22.45
C TRP A 32 -18.36 22.99 21.48
N ILE A 33 -19.25 22.44 20.65
CA ILE A 33 -18.90 21.44 19.64
C ILE A 33 -17.88 22.02 18.65
N SER A 34 -18.09 23.25 18.18
CA SER A 34 -17.17 23.92 17.26
C SER A 34 -15.79 24.14 17.91
N VAL A 35 -15.73 24.65 19.15
CA VAL A 35 -14.47 24.87 19.87
C VAL A 35 -13.68 23.56 20.03
N VAL A 36 -14.35 22.47 20.42
CA VAL A 36 -13.69 21.17 20.59
C VAL A 36 -13.19 20.63 19.24
N GLY A 37 -13.99 20.76 18.18
CA GLY A 37 -13.58 20.36 16.83
C GLY A 37 -12.40 21.17 16.32
N ASP A 38 -12.42 22.49 16.50
CA ASP A 38 -11.29 23.36 16.15
C ASP A 38 -10.03 22.96 16.91
N LEU A 39 -10.15 22.68 18.21
CA LEU A 39 -9.02 22.25 19.03
C LEU A 39 -8.43 20.94 18.50
N TRP A 40 -9.29 19.98 18.15
CA TRP A 40 -8.85 18.72 17.54
C TRP A 40 -8.11 18.97 16.21
N PHE A 41 -8.64 19.81 15.33
CA PHE A 41 -7.98 20.15 14.06
C PHE A 41 -6.66 20.88 14.27
N GLY A 42 -6.61 21.81 15.22
CA GLY A 42 -5.38 22.53 15.57
C GLY A 42 -4.31 21.58 16.11
N VAL A 43 -4.69 20.62 16.97
CA VAL A 43 -3.78 19.60 17.49
C VAL A 43 -3.32 18.66 16.39
N THR A 44 -4.23 18.06 15.60
CA THR A 44 -3.85 17.11 14.54
C THR A 44 -3.00 17.77 13.45
N TRP A 45 -3.34 19.00 13.06
CA TRP A 45 -2.50 19.81 12.18
C TRP A 45 -1.10 20.01 12.77
N LEU A 46 -1.00 20.41 14.04
CA LEU A 46 0.29 20.61 14.69
C LEU A 46 1.11 19.32 14.72
N LEU A 47 0.51 18.20 15.15
CA LEU A 47 1.17 16.89 15.21
C LEU A 47 1.69 16.46 13.83
N ASN A 48 0.93 16.70 12.77
CA ASN A 48 1.36 16.43 11.41
C ASN A 48 2.57 17.31 11.02
N GLN A 49 2.48 18.61 11.28
CA GLN A 49 3.49 19.57 10.82
C GLN A 49 4.83 19.45 11.54
N ILE A 50 4.84 19.20 12.86
CA ILE A 50 6.10 19.11 13.61
C ILE A 50 6.98 17.95 13.16
N THR A 51 6.38 16.88 12.61
CA THR A 51 7.13 15.74 12.07
C THR A 51 7.82 16.04 10.74
N LYS A 52 7.43 17.12 10.06
CA LYS A 52 7.98 17.56 8.76
C LYS A 52 9.01 18.69 8.87
N LEU A 53 9.44 19.08 10.08
CA LEU A 53 10.34 20.23 10.29
C LEU A 53 11.80 20.02 9.82
N ARG A 54 12.19 18.77 9.57
CA ARG A 54 13.55 18.37 9.16
C ARG A 54 13.49 17.29 8.09
N PRO A 55 12.91 17.56 6.89
CA PRO A 55 12.84 16.53 5.86
C PRO A 55 14.26 16.16 5.39
N ARG A 56 14.50 14.87 5.19
CA ARG A 56 15.79 14.35 4.71
C ARG A 56 15.57 13.49 3.47
N LYS A 57 16.15 13.92 2.34
CA LYS A 57 16.26 13.10 1.13
C LYS A 57 17.59 12.34 1.17
N CYS A 58 17.54 11.02 1.04
CA CYS A 58 18.73 10.17 0.92
C CYS A 58 18.79 9.62 -0.50
N VAL A 59 19.96 9.76 -1.14
CA VAL A 59 20.24 9.24 -2.49
C VAL A 59 21.39 8.24 -2.38
N PRO A 60 21.24 7.00 -2.89
CA PRO A 60 22.29 5.99 -2.81
C PRO A 60 23.42 6.30 -3.79
N SER A 61 24.67 6.03 -3.40
CA SER A 61 25.84 6.14 -4.28
C SER A 61 26.29 4.73 -4.70
N ILE A 62 25.71 4.25 -5.81
CA ILE A 62 25.96 2.88 -6.29
C ILE A 62 27.40 2.72 -6.79
N SER A 63 28.00 3.75 -7.41
CA SER A 63 29.39 3.70 -7.86
C SER A 63 30.35 3.42 -6.71
N VAL A 64 30.19 4.10 -5.57
CA VAL A 64 31.02 3.88 -4.38
C VAL A 64 30.84 2.46 -3.85
N LEU A 65 29.62 1.92 -3.86
CA LEU A 65 29.39 0.53 -3.47
C LEU A 65 30.14 -0.45 -4.37
N ARG A 66 30.11 -0.23 -5.69
CA ARG A 66 30.84 -1.05 -6.67
C ARG A 66 32.35 -0.99 -6.43
N ASP A 67 32.90 0.21 -6.24
CA ASP A 67 34.34 0.39 -5.99
C ASP A 67 34.84 -0.36 -4.75
N HIS A 68 33.98 -0.59 -3.75
CA HIS A 68 34.34 -1.25 -2.50
C HIS A 68 34.05 -2.77 -2.47
N LEU A 69 33.08 -3.24 -3.26
CA LEU A 69 32.55 -4.60 -3.16
C LEU A 69 32.62 -5.41 -4.46
N ASP A 70 32.71 -4.77 -5.62
CA ASP A 70 32.86 -5.51 -6.87
C ASP A 70 34.35 -5.74 -7.14
N GLN A 71 34.70 -6.97 -7.53
CA GLN A 71 36.08 -7.39 -7.76
C GLN A 71 36.44 -7.30 -9.26
N PRO A 72 37.73 -7.11 -9.61
CA PRO A 72 38.15 -6.96 -11.00
C PRO A 72 37.91 -8.20 -11.88
N ASP A 73 37.79 -9.37 -11.27
CA ASP A 73 37.53 -10.66 -11.93
C ASP A 73 36.04 -10.88 -12.27
N GLY A 74 35.17 -9.93 -11.93
CA GLY A 74 33.72 -10.01 -12.10
C GLY A 74 32.97 -10.60 -10.89
N GLY A 75 33.69 -11.02 -9.84
CA GLY A 75 33.11 -11.42 -8.57
C GLY A 75 32.57 -10.24 -7.77
N SER A 76 31.75 -10.53 -6.75
CA SER A 76 31.27 -9.49 -5.83
C SER A 76 31.17 -9.99 -4.39
N ASP A 77 31.61 -9.11 -3.51
CA ASP A 77 31.62 -9.23 -2.07
C ASP A 77 30.32 -8.70 -1.44
N LEU A 78 29.30 -8.46 -2.27
CA LEU A 78 27.94 -8.15 -1.86
C LEU A 78 27.35 -9.24 -0.94
N PRO A 79 26.52 -8.85 0.03
CA PRO A 79 25.87 -9.77 0.96
C PRO A 79 24.77 -10.57 0.27
N LEU A 80 24.36 -11.68 0.88
CA LEU A 80 23.20 -12.42 0.40
C LEU A 80 21.90 -11.63 0.60
N LEU A 81 20.95 -11.87 -0.29
CA LEU A 81 19.63 -11.25 -0.29
C LEU A 81 18.54 -12.29 -0.60
N ASP A 82 17.52 -12.36 0.23
CA ASP A 82 16.30 -13.09 -0.10
C ASP A 82 15.22 -12.13 -0.61
N VAL A 83 14.54 -12.49 -1.68
CA VAL A 83 13.44 -11.72 -2.26
C VAL A 83 12.13 -12.45 -2.02
N PHE A 84 11.24 -11.84 -1.26
CA PHE A 84 9.93 -12.41 -0.92
C PHE A 84 8.85 -11.78 -1.78
N ILE A 85 8.07 -12.59 -2.47
CA ILE A 85 6.90 -12.14 -3.22
C ILE A 85 5.70 -12.97 -2.79
N ASN A 86 4.58 -12.30 -2.54
CA ASN A 86 3.35 -12.92 -2.04
C ASN A 86 2.21 -12.70 -3.02
N THR A 87 1.40 -13.73 -3.22
CA THR A 87 0.11 -13.63 -3.91
C THR A 87 -1.02 -14.26 -3.10
N VAL A 88 -2.24 -13.77 -3.27
CA VAL A 88 -3.42 -14.29 -2.58
C VAL A 88 -4.05 -15.47 -3.32
N ASP A 89 -4.39 -15.30 -4.59
CA ASP A 89 -4.97 -16.32 -5.48
C ASP A 89 -5.05 -15.78 -6.93
N PRO A 90 -5.18 -16.65 -7.95
CA PRO A 90 -5.15 -16.23 -9.36
C PRO A 90 -6.40 -15.48 -9.83
N VAL A 91 -7.45 -15.36 -9.00
CA VAL A 91 -8.73 -14.71 -9.35
C VAL A 91 -8.76 -13.26 -8.88
N ASP A 92 -8.32 -13.02 -7.64
CA ASP A 92 -8.26 -11.69 -7.02
C ASP A 92 -7.04 -10.90 -7.51
N GLU A 93 -5.93 -11.59 -7.82
CA GLU A 93 -4.69 -11.02 -8.34
C GLU A 93 -4.36 -11.62 -9.71
N PRO A 94 -4.32 -10.82 -10.80
CA PRO A 94 -4.09 -11.38 -12.13
C PRO A 94 -2.68 -11.97 -12.25
N MET A 95 -2.62 -13.23 -12.68
CA MET A 95 -1.37 -13.98 -12.81
C MET A 95 -0.34 -13.30 -13.69
N LEU A 96 -0.77 -12.63 -14.76
CA LEU A 96 0.13 -11.94 -15.68
C LEU A 96 1.02 -10.92 -14.95
N TYR A 97 0.45 -10.10 -14.05
CA TYR A 97 1.23 -9.12 -13.30
C TYR A 97 2.16 -9.80 -12.29
N THR A 98 1.69 -10.84 -11.61
CA THR A 98 2.51 -11.66 -10.71
C THR A 98 3.73 -12.24 -11.42
N MET A 99 3.54 -12.86 -12.59
CA MET A 99 4.66 -13.42 -13.36
C MET A 99 5.59 -12.34 -13.91
N ASN A 100 5.07 -11.19 -14.33
CA ASN A 100 5.91 -10.05 -14.75
C ASN A 100 6.75 -9.49 -13.59
N SER A 101 6.20 -9.41 -12.39
CA SER A 101 6.94 -9.00 -11.19
C SER A 101 8.07 -9.98 -10.89
N ILE A 102 7.81 -11.30 -10.96
CA ILE A 102 8.84 -12.33 -10.79
C ILE A 102 9.94 -12.21 -11.86
N LEU A 103 9.57 -12.11 -13.13
CA LEU A 103 10.51 -11.92 -14.24
C LEU A 103 11.39 -10.68 -14.05
N SER A 104 10.83 -9.59 -13.53
CA SER A 104 11.59 -8.37 -13.22
C SER A 104 12.61 -8.58 -12.09
N ILE A 105 12.26 -9.36 -11.07
CA ILE A 105 13.14 -9.71 -9.95
C ILE A 105 14.29 -10.60 -10.44
N LEU A 106 13.99 -11.62 -11.24
CA LEU A 106 15.00 -12.53 -11.82
C LEU A 106 15.99 -11.80 -12.74
N ALA A 107 15.58 -10.66 -13.32
CA ALA A 107 16.39 -9.82 -14.22
C ALA A 107 17.05 -8.60 -13.52
N THR A 108 17.09 -8.55 -12.18
CA THR A 108 17.70 -7.44 -11.43
C THR A 108 19.23 -7.45 -11.52
N ASP A 109 19.90 -6.29 -11.49
CA ASP A 109 21.36 -6.19 -11.50
C ASP A 109 21.94 -6.42 -10.11
N TYR A 110 21.98 -7.69 -9.72
CA TYR A 110 22.63 -8.21 -8.52
C TYR A 110 23.32 -9.53 -8.89
N PRO A 111 24.46 -9.89 -8.26
CA PRO A 111 25.12 -11.16 -8.56
C PRO A 111 24.17 -12.34 -8.31
N VAL A 112 24.00 -13.20 -9.31
CA VAL A 112 22.95 -14.24 -9.37
C VAL A 112 23.07 -15.27 -8.25
N GLU A 113 24.29 -15.57 -7.82
CA GLU A 113 24.61 -16.48 -6.73
C GLU A 113 24.40 -15.86 -5.35
N LYS A 114 24.13 -14.55 -5.29
CA LYS A 114 23.95 -13.80 -4.05
C LYS A 114 22.50 -13.50 -3.71
N TYR A 115 21.53 -13.86 -4.56
CA TYR A 115 20.12 -13.70 -4.19
C TYR A 115 19.23 -14.86 -4.59
N ALA A 116 18.20 -15.06 -3.80
CA ALA A 116 17.22 -16.12 -3.96
C ALA A 116 15.81 -15.53 -3.92
N THR A 117 14.93 -16.03 -4.78
CA THR A 117 13.55 -15.57 -4.90
C THR A 117 12.59 -16.61 -4.33
N TYR A 118 11.74 -16.18 -3.41
CA TYR A 118 10.72 -17.00 -2.75
C TYR A 118 9.34 -16.47 -3.13
N PHE A 119 8.58 -17.29 -3.84
CA PHE A 119 7.21 -16.99 -4.23
C PHE A 119 6.25 -17.77 -3.35
N SER A 120 5.46 -17.05 -2.54
CA SER A 120 4.42 -17.63 -1.71
C SER A 120 3.04 -17.46 -2.33
N ASP A 121 2.42 -18.59 -2.63
CA ASP A 121 1.04 -18.70 -3.12
C ASP A 121 0.10 -19.04 -1.97
N ASP A 122 -0.65 -18.05 -1.50
CA ASP A 122 -1.63 -18.26 -0.43
C ASP A 122 -2.89 -18.99 -0.94
N GLY A 123 -3.07 -19.13 -2.26
CA GLY A 123 -4.14 -19.90 -2.88
C GLY A 123 -3.83 -21.39 -2.96
N GLY A 124 -2.54 -21.76 -2.98
CA GLY A 124 -2.05 -23.13 -3.16
C GLY A 124 -2.56 -23.77 -4.46
N SER A 125 -2.72 -22.99 -5.52
CA SER A 125 -3.38 -23.42 -6.75
C SER A 125 -2.38 -23.97 -7.77
N LEU A 126 -2.75 -25.05 -8.48
CA LEU A 126 -1.89 -25.60 -9.54
C LEU A 126 -1.65 -24.59 -10.66
N VAL A 127 -2.63 -23.72 -10.94
CA VAL A 127 -2.54 -22.69 -11.98
C VAL A 127 -1.40 -21.70 -11.69
N HIS A 128 -1.19 -21.30 -10.42
CA HIS A 128 -0.04 -20.47 -10.04
C HIS A 128 1.29 -21.21 -10.17
N TYR A 129 1.33 -22.48 -9.76
CA TYR A 129 2.53 -23.30 -9.87
C TYR A 129 2.96 -23.50 -11.33
N GLU A 130 2.07 -23.92 -12.22
CA GLU A 130 2.38 -24.08 -13.65
C GLU A 130 2.63 -22.70 -14.32
N GLY A 131 1.95 -21.64 -13.89
CA GLY A 131 2.25 -20.28 -14.34
C GLY A 131 3.67 -19.83 -13.99
N LEU A 132 4.16 -20.22 -12.82
CA LEU A 132 5.55 -19.98 -12.40
C LEU A 132 6.55 -20.82 -13.21
N GLN A 133 6.20 -22.06 -13.57
CA GLN A 133 7.02 -22.87 -14.49
C GLN A 133 7.18 -22.17 -15.84
N LEU A 134 6.08 -21.69 -16.42
CA LEU A 134 6.12 -20.91 -17.67
C LEU A 134 7.00 -19.66 -17.54
N ALA A 135 6.92 -18.97 -16.40
CA ALA A 135 7.75 -17.80 -16.14
C ALA A 135 9.23 -18.16 -16.02
N ALA A 136 9.57 -19.28 -15.37
CA ALA A 136 10.94 -19.78 -15.27
C ALA A 136 11.51 -20.18 -16.65
N GLU A 137 10.71 -20.85 -17.49
CA GLU A 137 11.07 -21.15 -18.89
C GLU A 137 11.36 -19.87 -19.68
N PHE A 138 10.47 -18.88 -19.59
CA PHE A 138 10.65 -17.61 -20.31
C PHE A 138 11.82 -16.78 -19.76
N ALA A 139 12.09 -16.86 -18.44
CA ALA A 139 13.20 -16.17 -17.79
C ALA A 139 14.56 -16.54 -18.40
N ALA A 140 14.74 -17.79 -18.84
CA ALA A 140 15.97 -18.27 -19.47
C ALA A 140 16.32 -17.50 -20.77
N SER A 141 15.33 -16.90 -21.44
CA SER A 141 15.55 -16.02 -22.59
C SER A 141 15.49 -14.53 -22.23
N TRP A 142 14.58 -14.15 -21.33
CA TRP A 142 14.37 -12.76 -20.93
C TRP A 142 15.53 -12.17 -20.14
N VAL A 143 16.10 -12.92 -19.19
CA VAL A 143 17.16 -12.43 -18.31
C VAL A 143 18.46 -12.17 -19.10
N PRO A 144 18.95 -13.08 -19.97
CA PRO A 144 20.10 -12.78 -20.82
C PRO A 144 19.86 -11.60 -21.77
N PHE A 145 18.66 -11.49 -22.34
CA PHE A 145 18.26 -10.34 -23.16
C PHE A 145 18.33 -9.02 -22.37
N CYS A 146 17.86 -9.04 -21.13
CA CYS A 146 17.95 -7.92 -20.19
C CYS A 146 19.40 -7.50 -19.92
N ARG A 147 20.29 -8.47 -19.70
CA ARG A 147 21.72 -8.22 -19.46
C ARG A 147 22.42 -7.68 -20.70
N LYS A 148 22.22 -8.34 -21.85
CA LYS A 148 22.84 -7.99 -23.14
C LYS A 148 22.52 -6.56 -23.58
N HIS A 149 21.24 -6.19 -23.49
CA HIS A 149 20.75 -4.91 -24.02
C HIS A 149 20.48 -3.86 -22.94
N CYS A 150 20.76 -4.16 -21.67
CA CYS A 150 20.55 -3.26 -20.53
C CYS A 150 19.15 -2.62 -20.49
N VAL A 151 18.11 -3.37 -20.85
CA VAL A 151 16.75 -2.81 -20.97
C VAL A 151 16.12 -2.49 -19.61
N GLU A 152 15.43 -1.37 -19.52
CA GLU A 152 14.58 -1.00 -18.38
C GLU A 152 13.20 -0.56 -18.89
N PRO A 153 12.10 -0.74 -18.13
CA PRO A 153 12.01 -1.54 -16.91
C PRO A 153 12.24 -3.04 -17.13
N ARG A 154 12.48 -3.79 -16.06
CA ARG A 154 12.76 -5.24 -16.13
C ARG A 154 11.50 -6.11 -16.26
N ALA A 155 10.32 -5.53 -16.06
CA ALA A 155 9.05 -6.20 -16.31
C ALA A 155 8.71 -6.18 -17.83
N PRO A 156 8.59 -7.34 -18.50
CA PRO A 156 8.34 -7.40 -19.94
C PRO A 156 7.06 -6.66 -20.39
N GLU A 157 5.94 -6.84 -19.68
CA GLU A 157 4.66 -6.16 -20.00
C GLU A 157 4.87 -4.64 -20.04
N SER A 158 5.44 -4.09 -18.98
CA SER A 158 5.70 -2.64 -18.86
C SER A 158 6.71 -2.16 -19.90
N TYR A 159 7.76 -2.94 -20.18
CA TYR A 159 8.78 -2.61 -21.17
C TYR A 159 8.22 -2.53 -22.60
N PHE A 160 7.55 -3.59 -23.07
CA PHE A 160 6.98 -3.63 -24.41
C PHE A 160 5.83 -2.64 -24.58
N TRP A 161 5.12 -2.33 -23.49
CA TRP A 161 4.09 -1.30 -23.45
C TRP A 161 4.63 0.12 -23.59
N ALA A 162 5.65 0.49 -22.80
CA ALA A 162 6.28 1.81 -22.84
C ALA A 162 6.82 2.15 -24.24
N LYS A 163 7.44 1.16 -24.91
CA LYS A 163 7.94 1.34 -26.27
C LYS A 163 6.84 1.52 -27.32
N MET A 164 5.68 0.87 -27.13
CA MET A 164 4.52 1.09 -28.01
C MET A 164 3.99 2.53 -27.93
N ARG A 165 4.23 3.24 -26.82
CA ARG A 165 3.87 4.66 -26.65
C ARG A 165 4.91 5.64 -27.20
N GLY A 166 6.01 5.15 -27.80
CA GLY A 166 7.05 6.00 -28.40
C GLY A 166 7.98 6.66 -27.38
N GLU A 167 8.05 6.15 -26.14
CA GLU A 167 8.92 6.68 -25.08
C GLU A 167 10.43 6.50 -25.38
N TYR A 168 10.76 5.64 -26.35
CA TYR A 168 12.12 5.44 -26.86
C TYR A 168 12.24 6.00 -28.28
N ALA A 169 12.81 7.20 -28.40
CA ALA A 169 13.11 7.85 -29.69
C ALA A 169 14.61 7.71 -30.03
N GLY A 170 14.93 7.23 -31.23
CA GLY A 170 16.31 7.14 -31.73
C GLY A 170 16.55 5.99 -32.71
N SER A 171 17.73 5.98 -33.35
CA SER A 171 18.21 4.84 -34.14
C SER A 171 18.82 3.79 -33.22
N ALA A 172 18.33 2.55 -33.28
CA ALA A 172 18.92 1.43 -32.54
C ALA A 172 19.72 0.50 -33.49
N PRO A 173 20.74 -0.21 -32.99
CA PRO A 173 21.47 -1.20 -33.78
C PRO A 173 20.53 -2.25 -34.37
N LYS A 174 20.83 -2.73 -35.59
CA LYS A 174 20.01 -3.74 -36.27
C LYS A 174 19.86 -5.01 -35.44
N GLU A 175 20.93 -5.46 -34.81
CA GLU A 175 20.93 -6.62 -33.90
C GLU A 175 19.89 -6.48 -32.80
N PHE A 176 19.87 -5.34 -32.10
CA PHE A 176 18.87 -5.08 -31.07
C PHE A 176 17.45 -5.09 -31.63
N LEU A 177 17.21 -4.53 -32.82
CA LEU A 177 15.88 -4.53 -33.45
C LEU A 177 15.41 -5.96 -33.79
N ASP A 178 16.32 -6.82 -34.24
CA ASP A 178 16.05 -8.21 -34.56
C ASP A 178 15.78 -9.02 -33.29
N ASP A 179 16.66 -8.92 -32.29
CA ASP A 179 16.50 -9.55 -30.97
C ASP A 179 15.20 -9.10 -30.30
N HIS A 180 14.91 -7.81 -30.33
CA HIS A 180 13.70 -7.24 -29.75
C HIS A 180 12.43 -7.78 -30.40
N ARG A 181 12.38 -7.93 -31.74
CA ARG A 181 11.21 -8.49 -32.42
C ARG A 181 10.97 -9.93 -32.03
N ARG A 182 12.04 -10.74 -31.95
CA ARG A 182 11.98 -12.14 -31.51
C ARG A 182 11.55 -12.26 -30.06
N MET A 183 12.13 -11.45 -29.17
CA MET A 183 11.77 -11.45 -27.75
C MET A 183 10.32 -11.02 -27.53
N ARG A 184 9.84 -10.03 -28.29
CA ARG A 184 8.42 -9.64 -28.24
C ARG A 184 7.50 -10.79 -28.67
N ALA A 185 7.84 -11.51 -29.74
CA ALA A 185 7.06 -12.66 -30.17
C ALA A 185 7.03 -13.77 -29.11
N ALA A 186 8.18 -14.09 -28.51
CA ALA A 186 8.28 -15.06 -27.41
C ALA A 186 7.46 -14.63 -26.19
N TYR A 187 7.41 -13.32 -25.89
CA TYR A 187 6.61 -12.79 -24.79
C TYR A 187 5.10 -12.89 -25.06
N GLU A 188 4.64 -12.60 -26.28
CA GLU A 188 3.22 -12.77 -26.64
C GLU A 188 2.81 -14.25 -26.63
N GLU A 189 3.70 -15.17 -27.00
CA GLU A 189 3.47 -16.61 -26.86
C GLU A 189 3.36 -17.01 -25.38
N PHE A 190 4.26 -16.52 -24.53
CA PHE A 190 4.20 -16.72 -23.08
C PHE A 190 2.86 -16.24 -22.51
N LYS A 191 2.38 -15.05 -22.90
CA LYS A 191 1.07 -14.52 -22.48
C LYS A 191 -0.08 -15.42 -22.92
N ALA A 192 -0.08 -15.85 -24.19
CA ALA A 192 -1.11 -16.74 -24.70
C ALA A 192 -1.16 -18.09 -23.96
N ARG A 193 0.01 -18.67 -23.64
CA ARG A 193 0.11 -19.89 -22.82
C ARG A 193 -0.43 -19.67 -21.40
N LEU A 194 -0.12 -18.52 -20.79
CA LEU A 194 -0.59 -18.17 -19.45
C LEU A 194 -2.11 -17.99 -19.40
N ASP A 195 -2.69 -17.28 -20.37
CA ASP A 195 -4.13 -17.04 -20.47
C ASP A 195 -4.92 -18.34 -20.70
N GLY A 196 -4.37 -19.27 -21.49
CA GLY A 196 -4.96 -20.58 -21.75
C GLY A 196 -4.78 -21.61 -20.62
N LEU A 197 -3.94 -21.33 -19.62
CA LEU A 197 -3.47 -22.32 -18.65
C LEU A 197 -4.61 -22.88 -17.79
N SER A 198 -5.51 -22.03 -17.30
CA SER A 198 -6.64 -22.48 -16.46
C SER A 198 -7.53 -23.48 -17.20
N ALA A 199 -7.84 -23.20 -18.47
CA ALA A 199 -8.67 -24.08 -19.30
C ALA A 199 -7.94 -25.39 -19.64
N ALA A 200 -6.62 -25.31 -19.91
CA ALA A 200 -5.81 -26.49 -20.19
C ALA A 200 -5.74 -27.45 -19.00
N ILE A 201 -5.54 -26.93 -17.78
CA ILE A 201 -5.50 -27.73 -16.55
C ILE A 201 -6.86 -28.38 -16.29
N GLU A 202 -7.96 -27.64 -16.51
CA GLU A 202 -9.31 -28.17 -16.35
C GLU A 202 -9.57 -29.33 -17.32
N GLN A 203 -9.31 -29.13 -18.62
CA GLN A 203 -9.50 -30.16 -19.65
C GLN A 203 -8.65 -31.40 -19.39
N ARG A 204 -7.37 -31.23 -19.02
CA ARG A 204 -6.47 -32.33 -18.66
C ARG A 204 -6.99 -33.10 -17.46
N SER A 205 -7.39 -32.39 -16.40
CA SER A 205 -7.89 -32.99 -15.17
C SER A 205 -9.17 -33.79 -15.43
N GLU A 206 -10.07 -33.31 -16.28
CA GLU A 206 -11.28 -34.05 -16.68
C GLU A 206 -10.96 -35.30 -17.52
N ALA A 207 -9.93 -35.26 -18.37
CA ALA A 207 -9.47 -36.44 -19.10
C ALA A 207 -8.88 -37.49 -18.15
N CYS A 208 -8.00 -37.09 -17.23
CA CYS A 208 -7.41 -37.98 -16.22
C CYS A 208 -8.46 -38.56 -15.28
N ASN A 209 -9.43 -37.75 -14.82
CA ASN A 209 -10.53 -38.23 -13.97
C ASN A 209 -11.42 -39.24 -14.71
N ARG A 210 -11.67 -39.06 -16.02
CA ARG A 210 -12.40 -40.05 -16.83
C ARG A 210 -11.61 -41.35 -17.01
N ALA A 211 -10.30 -41.26 -17.19
CA ALA A 211 -9.44 -42.43 -17.33
C ALA A 211 -9.32 -43.24 -16.02
N ASN A 212 -9.26 -42.54 -14.87
CA ASN A 212 -9.01 -43.14 -13.55
C ASN A 212 -10.29 -43.37 -12.72
N GLY A 213 -11.46 -42.90 -13.19
CA GLY A 213 -12.69 -42.74 -12.40
C GLY A 213 -13.60 -43.96 -12.25
N LYS A 214 -13.15 -45.18 -12.56
CA LYS A 214 -14.00 -46.39 -12.36
C LYS A 214 -13.98 -46.97 -10.95
N ASP A 215 -12.94 -46.73 -10.15
CA ASP A 215 -12.74 -47.51 -8.91
C ASP A 215 -12.64 -46.70 -7.60
N LYS A 216 -12.67 -45.35 -7.61
CA LYS A 216 -12.56 -44.56 -6.36
C LYS A 216 -13.36 -43.25 -6.37
N GLU A 217 -14.35 -43.16 -5.47
CA GLU A 217 -15.21 -41.98 -5.25
C GLU A 217 -14.40 -40.71 -4.84
N GLU A 218 -13.25 -40.90 -4.18
CA GLU A 218 -12.32 -39.83 -3.78
C GLU A 218 -11.58 -39.16 -4.96
N CYS A 219 -11.45 -39.86 -6.10
CA CYS A 219 -10.69 -39.38 -7.27
C CYS A 219 -11.56 -38.66 -8.32
N ALA A 220 -12.88 -38.56 -8.13
CA ALA A 220 -13.80 -38.08 -9.16
C ALA A 220 -13.56 -36.63 -9.62
N ASN A 221 -12.89 -35.81 -8.80
CA ASN A 221 -12.65 -34.38 -9.04
C ASN A 221 -11.19 -33.94 -8.84
N ALA A 222 -10.23 -34.87 -8.91
CA ALA A 222 -8.83 -34.54 -8.71
C ALA A 222 -8.31 -33.54 -9.75
N THR A 223 -7.45 -32.63 -9.32
CA THR A 223 -6.67 -31.75 -10.21
C THR A 223 -5.32 -32.40 -10.46
N TRP A 224 -4.95 -32.59 -11.73
CA TRP A 224 -3.78 -33.38 -12.12
C TRP A 224 -2.64 -32.49 -12.62
N MET A 225 -1.41 -32.84 -12.25
CA MET A 225 -0.20 -32.20 -12.77
C MET A 225 0.00 -32.51 -14.26
N ALA A 226 0.95 -31.80 -14.89
CA ALA A 226 1.27 -31.97 -16.31
C ALA A 226 1.71 -33.40 -16.70
N ASP A 227 2.25 -34.18 -15.76
CA ASP A 227 2.62 -35.59 -15.97
C ASP A 227 1.42 -36.53 -16.18
N GLY A 228 0.20 -36.07 -15.87
CA GLY A 228 -1.03 -36.85 -15.96
C GLY A 228 -1.14 -38.02 -14.99
N SER A 229 -0.15 -38.22 -14.11
CA SER A 229 -0.03 -39.35 -13.19
C SER A 229 -0.01 -38.94 -11.71
N THR A 230 0.31 -37.67 -11.43
CA THR A 230 0.35 -37.15 -10.06
C THR A 230 -0.79 -36.15 -9.82
N GLN A 231 -1.46 -36.30 -8.67
CA GLN A 231 -2.48 -35.37 -8.21
C GLN A 231 -1.84 -34.16 -7.54
N TRP A 232 -2.37 -32.97 -7.79
CA TRP A 232 -1.93 -31.76 -7.12
C TRP A 232 -2.28 -31.84 -5.62
N GLN A 233 -1.30 -31.60 -4.76
CA GLN A 233 -1.51 -31.70 -3.31
C GLN A 233 -2.27 -30.49 -2.73
N GLY A 234 -2.25 -29.35 -3.42
CA GLY A 234 -2.82 -28.11 -2.93
C GLY A 234 -4.33 -27.99 -3.18
N THR A 235 -4.77 -26.78 -3.50
CA THR A 235 -6.17 -26.47 -3.82
C THR A 235 -6.53 -26.98 -5.22
N TRP A 236 -7.62 -27.75 -5.28
CA TRP A 236 -8.18 -28.24 -6.55
C TRP A 236 -9.14 -27.23 -7.19
N ILE A 237 -9.30 -27.31 -8.52
CA ILE A 237 -10.28 -26.50 -9.27
C ILE A 237 -11.69 -26.73 -8.73
N LYS A 238 -12.05 -27.99 -8.53
CA LYS A 238 -13.28 -28.42 -7.85
C LYS A 238 -12.91 -28.78 -6.40
N PRO A 239 -13.26 -27.95 -5.39
CA PRO A 239 -12.76 -28.14 -4.03
C PRO A 239 -13.19 -29.48 -3.40
N ALA A 240 -12.22 -30.29 -2.98
CA ALA A 240 -12.44 -31.58 -2.30
C ALA A 240 -11.96 -31.55 -0.84
N LYS A 241 -12.22 -32.61 -0.07
CA LYS A 241 -11.72 -32.70 1.32
C LYS A 241 -10.18 -32.77 1.30
N GLY A 242 -9.51 -31.90 2.05
CA GLY A 242 -8.04 -31.82 2.05
C GLY A 242 -7.42 -31.06 0.87
N HIS A 243 -8.24 -30.53 -0.04
CA HIS A 243 -7.80 -29.80 -1.25
C HIS A 243 -8.64 -28.53 -1.50
N ARG A 244 -8.82 -27.71 -0.45
CA ARG A 244 -9.52 -26.41 -0.52
C ARG A 244 -8.57 -25.28 -0.12
N LYS A 245 -8.83 -24.05 -0.53
CA LYS A 245 -8.01 -22.85 -0.21
C LYS A 245 -7.67 -22.66 1.29
N GLY A 246 -8.49 -23.18 2.20
CA GLY A 246 -8.25 -23.17 3.66
C GLY A 246 -7.96 -24.53 4.28
N HIS A 247 -7.73 -25.55 3.45
CA HIS A 247 -7.47 -26.92 3.86
C HIS A 247 -6.63 -27.66 2.81
N HIS A 248 -5.30 -27.61 2.92
CA HIS A 248 -4.35 -28.36 2.11
C HIS A 248 -2.99 -28.47 2.84
N PRO A 249 -2.18 -29.52 2.56
CA PRO A 249 -0.81 -29.62 3.08
C PRO A 249 0.10 -28.49 2.58
N ALA A 250 1.25 -28.33 3.22
CA ALA A 250 2.30 -27.46 2.71
C ALA A 250 2.94 -28.05 1.45
N ILE A 251 3.38 -27.19 0.54
CA ILE A 251 4.06 -27.53 -0.71
C ILE A 251 5.26 -26.61 -0.85
N LEU A 252 6.43 -27.20 -1.08
CA LEU A 252 7.64 -26.48 -1.43
C LEU A 252 8.24 -27.14 -2.67
N GLN A 253 8.57 -26.32 -3.66
CA GLN A 253 9.22 -26.77 -4.89
C GLN A 253 10.33 -25.78 -5.25
N VAL A 254 11.54 -26.30 -5.48
CA VAL A 254 12.65 -25.51 -6.02
C VAL A 254 12.52 -25.55 -7.53
N MET A 255 12.16 -24.42 -8.13
CA MET A 255 11.88 -24.30 -9.57
C MET A 255 13.16 -24.07 -10.37
N LEU A 256 14.06 -23.28 -9.80
CA LEU A 256 15.39 -22.99 -10.30
C LEU A 256 16.35 -23.22 -9.14
N ASP A 257 17.33 -24.08 -9.33
CA ASP A 257 18.34 -24.39 -8.32
C ASP A 257 19.26 -23.21 -8.05
N GLN A 258 20.01 -23.29 -6.95
CA GLN A 258 21.05 -22.31 -6.66
C GLN A 258 22.11 -22.31 -7.77
N PRO A 259 22.38 -21.17 -8.42
CA PRO A 259 23.36 -21.13 -9.49
C PRO A 259 24.77 -21.40 -8.95
N SER A 260 25.63 -21.91 -9.83
CA SER A 260 27.06 -22.05 -9.58
C SER A 260 27.69 -20.70 -9.23
N LYS A 261 28.90 -20.69 -8.64
CA LYS A 261 29.60 -19.43 -8.34
C LYS A 261 30.16 -18.76 -9.60
N ASP A 262 30.65 -19.56 -10.53
CA ASP A 262 31.32 -19.08 -11.73
C ASP A 262 30.30 -18.70 -12.83
N PRO A 263 30.49 -17.58 -13.55
CA PRO A 263 29.61 -17.21 -14.66
C PRO A 263 29.50 -18.29 -15.73
N GLU A 264 28.26 -18.60 -16.14
CA GLU A 264 27.99 -19.52 -17.25
C GLU A 264 27.45 -18.72 -18.43
N LEU A 265 28.23 -18.65 -19.51
CA LEU A 265 27.84 -17.91 -20.72
C LEU A 265 26.69 -18.60 -21.44
N GLY A 266 25.79 -17.80 -22.03
CA GLY A 266 24.68 -18.30 -22.82
C GLY A 266 25.10 -19.00 -24.10
N MET A 267 24.12 -19.61 -24.79
CA MET A 267 24.38 -20.25 -26.07
C MET A 267 24.56 -19.22 -27.20
N ALA A 268 25.46 -19.54 -28.14
CA ALA A 268 25.55 -18.82 -29.40
C ALA A 268 24.30 -19.06 -30.25
N ALA A 269 24.01 -18.12 -31.16
CA ALA A 269 22.86 -18.25 -32.05
C ALA A 269 22.96 -19.53 -32.90
N SER A 270 21.87 -20.30 -32.95
CA SER A 270 21.72 -21.53 -33.74
C SER A 270 20.45 -21.48 -34.59
N SER A 271 20.21 -22.52 -35.40
CA SER A 271 18.97 -22.66 -36.17
C SER A 271 17.72 -22.66 -35.29
N ASP A 272 17.85 -23.23 -34.09
CA ASP A 272 16.74 -23.46 -33.16
C ASP A 272 16.64 -22.33 -32.12
N HIS A 273 17.77 -21.68 -31.81
CA HIS A 273 17.87 -20.54 -30.89
C HIS A 273 18.51 -19.35 -31.58
N PRO A 274 17.73 -18.49 -32.25
CA PRO A 274 18.26 -17.42 -33.09
C PRO A 274 18.83 -16.21 -32.32
N LEU A 275 18.77 -16.22 -30.98
CA LEU A 275 19.30 -15.16 -30.13
C LEU A 275 20.70 -15.55 -29.66
N ASP A 276 21.68 -14.67 -29.88
CA ASP A 276 23.04 -14.87 -29.39
C ASP A 276 23.21 -14.31 -27.98
N PHE A 277 23.44 -15.20 -27.02
CA PHE A 277 23.72 -14.89 -25.62
C PHE A 277 25.12 -15.32 -25.17
N SER A 278 26.01 -15.65 -26.10
CA SER A 278 27.38 -16.12 -25.80
C SER A 278 28.26 -15.12 -25.05
N ALA A 279 27.89 -13.83 -25.05
CA ALA A 279 28.61 -12.76 -24.38
C ALA A 279 28.06 -12.39 -22.99
N VAL A 280 27.00 -13.05 -22.52
CA VAL A 280 26.35 -12.72 -21.25
C VAL A 280 26.16 -13.94 -20.37
N ASP A 281 26.20 -13.72 -19.07
CA ASP A 281 25.84 -14.73 -18.07
C ASP A 281 24.37 -15.14 -18.27
N ALA A 282 24.12 -16.43 -18.43
CA ALA A 282 22.79 -17.01 -18.62
C ALA A 282 22.18 -17.57 -17.34
N ARG A 283 22.94 -17.62 -16.24
CA ARG A 283 22.46 -18.15 -14.95
C ARG A 283 21.27 -17.35 -14.43
N LEU A 284 20.36 -18.06 -13.79
CA LEU A 284 19.21 -17.49 -13.10
C LEU A 284 19.40 -17.63 -11.58
N PRO A 285 18.90 -16.68 -10.78
CA PRO A 285 18.89 -16.83 -9.33
C PRO A 285 17.94 -17.97 -8.92
N MET A 286 18.16 -18.53 -7.72
CA MET A 286 17.30 -19.57 -7.17
C MET A 286 15.85 -19.08 -7.10
N LEU A 287 14.89 -19.93 -7.46
CA LEU A 287 13.45 -19.64 -7.42
C LEU A 287 12.71 -20.75 -6.69
N VAL A 288 12.02 -20.42 -5.61
CA VAL A 288 11.33 -21.38 -4.75
C VAL A 288 9.83 -21.05 -4.69
N TYR A 289 8.99 -22.01 -5.04
CA TYR A 289 7.54 -21.97 -4.84
C TYR A 289 7.19 -22.47 -3.44
N ILE A 290 6.35 -21.73 -2.72
CA ILE A 290 5.89 -22.06 -1.37
C ILE A 290 4.36 -21.91 -1.31
N ALA A 291 3.66 -22.97 -0.96
CA ALA A 291 2.30 -22.91 -0.44
C ALA A 291 2.32 -23.46 0.99
N ARG A 292 2.01 -22.62 1.97
CA ARG A 292 2.01 -23.02 3.39
C ARG A 292 0.86 -23.96 3.72
N GLU A 293 1.00 -24.75 4.78
CA GLU A 293 -0.10 -25.62 5.23
C GLU A 293 -1.28 -24.77 5.72
N LYS A 294 -2.48 -25.19 5.33
CA LYS A 294 -3.73 -24.62 5.81
C LYS A 294 -4.65 -25.70 6.33
N ARG A 295 -5.28 -25.47 7.48
CA ARG A 295 -6.22 -26.38 8.13
C ARG A 295 -7.43 -25.60 8.66
N PRO A 296 -8.65 -26.16 8.57
CA PRO A 296 -9.83 -25.55 9.17
C PRO A 296 -9.62 -25.33 10.67
N GLY A 297 -10.00 -24.15 11.17
CA GLY A 297 -9.88 -23.79 12.59
C GLY A 297 -8.60 -23.06 12.96
N TYR A 298 -7.62 -22.97 12.06
CA TYR A 298 -6.42 -22.13 12.23
C TYR A 298 -6.59 -20.79 11.52
N ASP A 299 -6.23 -19.69 12.18
CA ASP A 299 -6.11 -18.39 11.51
C ASP A 299 -4.74 -18.29 10.86
N HIS A 300 -4.73 -18.09 9.54
CA HIS A 300 -3.51 -18.04 8.74
C HIS A 300 -2.91 -16.63 8.65
N GLN A 301 -3.52 -15.60 9.22
CA GLN A 301 -2.88 -14.26 9.33
C GLN A 301 -2.52 -13.62 7.98
N LYS A 302 -3.20 -14.03 6.90
CA LYS A 302 -3.07 -13.48 5.53
C LYS A 302 -1.59 -13.32 5.13
N LYS A 303 -1.21 -12.13 4.62
CA LYS A 303 0.15 -11.82 4.14
C LYS A 303 1.21 -11.88 5.24
N ALA A 304 0.91 -11.45 6.47
CA ALA A 304 1.87 -11.50 7.58
C ALA A 304 2.34 -12.93 7.85
N GLY A 305 1.38 -13.87 7.92
CA GLY A 305 1.71 -15.28 8.12
C GLY A 305 2.46 -15.90 6.94
N ALA A 306 2.16 -15.49 5.70
CA ALA A 306 2.88 -15.97 4.51
C ALA A 306 4.35 -15.53 4.55
N MET A 307 4.61 -14.26 4.88
CA MET A 307 5.97 -13.73 5.03
C MET A 307 6.73 -14.36 6.22
N ASN A 308 6.04 -14.68 7.32
CA ASN A 308 6.65 -15.38 8.45
C ASN A 308 7.04 -16.83 8.10
N VAL A 309 6.24 -17.55 7.33
CA VAL A 309 6.61 -18.87 6.79
C VAL A 309 7.83 -18.73 5.88
N GLN A 310 7.84 -17.78 4.94
CA GLN A 310 8.99 -17.51 4.08
C GLN A 310 10.25 -17.19 4.89
N LEU A 311 10.13 -16.43 6.00
CA LEU A 311 11.24 -16.10 6.88
C LEU A 311 11.88 -17.34 7.52
N ARG A 312 11.08 -18.36 7.85
CA ARG A 312 11.56 -19.64 8.38
C ARG A 312 12.19 -20.50 7.30
N VAL A 313 11.49 -20.68 6.19
CA VAL A 313 11.94 -21.52 5.07
C VAL A 313 13.25 -20.99 4.47
N SER A 314 13.33 -19.68 4.18
CA SER A 314 14.55 -19.07 3.66
C SER A 314 15.74 -19.18 4.63
N ALA A 315 15.51 -19.19 5.94
CA ALA A 315 16.58 -19.37 6.93
C ALA A 315 17.21 -20.77 6.90
N LEU A 316 16.50 -21.76 6.36
CA LEU A 316 16.97 -23.13 6.19
C LEU A 316 17.62 -23.36 4.82
N LEU A 317 17.25 -22.56 3.81
CA LEU A 317 17.73 -22.71 2.44
C LEU A 317 18.93 -21.80 2.12
N SER A 318 18.77 -20.48 2.19
CA SER A 318 19.80 -19.49 1.81
C SER A 318 20.38 -18.73 3.01
N ASN A 319 19.57 -18.54 4.05
CA ASN A 319 19.86 -17.80 5.28
C ASN A 319 20.44 -16.39 5.06
N ALA A 320 19.92 -15.65 4.08
CA ALA A 320 20.46 -14.34 3.73
C ALA A 320 20.29 -13.29 4.85
N PRO A 321 21.29 -12.43 5.15
CA PRO A 321 21.17 -11.42 6.21
C PRO A 321 20.17 -10.30 5.87
N PHE A 322 19.84 -10.13 4.59
CA PHE A 322 18.87 -9.14 4.11
C PHE A 322 17.72 -9.81 3.36
N ILE A 323 16.53 -9.21 3.48
CA ILE A 323 15.30 -9.71 2.86
C ILE A 323 14.59 -8.52 2.24
N ILE A 324 14.18 -8.57 0.98
CA ILE A 324 13.33 -7.54 0.36
C ILE A 324 11.98 -8.12 -0.02
N ASN A 325 10.90 -7.41 0.29
CA ASN A 325 9.55 -7.92 0.08
C ASN A 325 8.77 -7.18 -1.02
N PHE A 326 7.92 -7.92 -1.73
CA PHE A 326 7.08 -7.45 -2.82
C PHE A 326 5.65 -7.98 -2.69
N ASP A 327 4.71 -7.14 -3.12
CA ASP A 327 3.36 -7.58 -3.53
C ASP A 327 3.42 -8.19 -4.94
N GLY A 328 2.51 -9.11 -5.26
CA GLY A 328 2.45 -9.76 -6.57
C GLY A 328 2.40 -8.78 -7.76
N ASP A 329 1.86 -7.58 -7.56
CA ASP A 329 1.71 -6.58 -8.61
C ASP A 329 2.79 -5.49 -8.64
N HIS A 330 3.84 -5.60 -7.82
CA HIS A 330 4.95 -4.65 -7.78
C HIS A 330 6.21 -5.23 -8.39
N TYR A 331 6.73 -4.56 -9.42
CA TYR A 331 7.89 -4.99 -10.20
C TYR A 331 9.10 -4.07 -10.03
N VAL A 332 10.27 -4.59 -10.40
CA VAL A 332 11.55 -3.87 -10.43
C VAL A 332 11.60 -2.99 -11.69
N ASN A 333 11.48 -1.68 -11.48
CA ASN A 333 11.55 -0.69 -12.56
C ASN A 333 13.00 -0.28 -12.83
N ASN A 334 13.78 -0.03 -11.77
CA ASN A 334 15.21 0.26 -11.85
C ASN A 334 16.00 -0.95 -11.33
N SER A 335 16.84 -1.53 -12.19
CA SER A 335 17.58 -2.75 -11.86
C SER A 335 18.69 -2.58 -10.81
N GLN A 336 19.04 -1.35 -10.47
CA GLN A 336 20.00 -1.06 -9.39
C GLN A 336 19.36 -1.01 -8.00
N ALA A 337 18.05 -1.23 -7.87
CA ALA A 337 17.31 -1.03 -6.62
C ALA A 337 17.88 -1.86 -5.43
N PHE A 338 18.33 -3.10 -5.68
CA PHE A 338 18.90 -3.94 -4.62
C PHE A 338 20.23 -3.37 -4.13
N ARG A 339 21.14 -3.01 -5.04
CA ARG A 339 22.42 -2.35 -4.72
C ARG A 339 22.18 -1.02 -3.97
N ALA A 340 21.21 -0.24 -4.41
CA ALA A 340 20.82 1.01 -3.76
C ALA A 340 20.40 0.83 -2.30
N ALA A 341 19.61 -0.20 -1.98
CA ALA A 341 19.23 -0.50 -0.61
C ALA A 341 20.44 -0.96 0.24
N ILE A 342 21.30 -1.80 -0.35
CA ILE A 342 22.53 -2.29 0.30
C ILE A 342 23.48 -1.14 0.65
N CYS A 343 23.55 -0.07 -0.17
CA CYS A 343 24.31 1.13 0.15
C CYS A 343 23.96 1.70 1.54
N PHE A 344 22.67 1.71 1.90
CA PHE A 344 22.23 2.21 3.20
C PHE A 344 22.39 1.19 4.32
N MET A 345 22.21 -0.10 4.02
CA MET A 345 22.38 -1.18 5.00
C MET A 345 23.82 -1.35 5.46
N LEU A 346 24.78 -1.05 4.58
CA LEU A 346 26.23 -1.17 4.82
C LEU A 346 26.89 0.18 5.11
N ASP A 347 26.14 1.29 5.21
CA ASP A 347 26.71 2.60 5.53
C ASP A 347 27.45 2.54 6.88
N PRO A 348 28.77 2.81 6.93
CA PRO A 348 29.56 2.70 8.16
C PRO A 348 29.08 3.61 9.29
N ARG A 349 28.31 4.66 9.00
CA ARG A 349 27.86 5.65 9.98
C ARG A 349 26.65 5.17 10.79
N ASP A 350 25.63 4.68 10.09
CA ASP A 350 24.30 4.37 10.66
C ASP A 350 23.70 3.04 10.16
N GLY A 351 24.33 2.37 9.18
CA GLY A 351 23.78 1.18 8.51
C GLY A 351 23.56 0.00 9.46
N ALA A 352 24.46 -0.19 10.43
CA ALA A 352 24.36 -1.25 11.44
C ALA A 352 23.10 -1.12 12.34
N ASP A 353 22.63 0.10 12.59
CA ASP A 353 21.41 0.41 13.36
C ASP A 353 20.15 0.52 12.47
N THR A 354 20.29 0.32 11.16
CA THR A 354 19.17 0.32 10.21
C THR A 354 18.53 -1.08 10.16
N ALA A 355 17.25 -1.16 10.54
CA ALA A 355 16.45 -2.36 10.44
C ALA A 355 15.87 -2.55 9.04
N PHE A 356 15.48 -1.46 8.38
CA PHE A 356 14.93 -1.54 7.03
C PHE A 356 15.13 -0.28 6.19
N VAL A 357 15.14 -0.47 4.87
CA VAL A 357 15.19 0.58 3.84
C VAL A 357 13.89 0.51 3.04
N GLN A 358 13.09 1.58 3.12
CA GLN A 358 11.79 1.70 2.44
C GLN A 358 11.93 2.52 1.17
N PHE A 359 11.39 2.02 0.07
CA PHE A 359 11.25 2.76 -1.19
C PHE A 359 9.85 3.40 -1.33
N PRO A 360 9.70 4.48 -2.11
CA PRO A 360 8.37 4.96 -2.51
C PRO A 360 7.59 3.87 -3.27
N GLN A 361 6.29 3.78 -3.01
CA GLN A 361 5.39 3.06 -3.92
C GLN A 361 4.97 4.01 -5.03
N ARG A 362 5.04 3.52 -6.27
CA ARG A 362 4.66 4.23 -7.47
C ARG A 362 3.74 3.35 -8.28
N PHE A 363 2.77 3.96 -8.93
CA PHE A 363 1.74 3.21 -9.62
C PHE A 363 1.70 3.57 -11.11
N ASP A 364 1.44 2.56 -11.92
CA ASP A 364 1.07 2.67 -13.32
C ASP A 364 -0.46 2.79 -13.47
N ASP A 365 -0.89 3.19 -14.67
CA ASP A 365 -2.30 3.22 -15.10
C ASP A 365 -3.24 4.05 -14.19
N VAL A 366 -2.70 5.10 -13.56
CA VAL A 366 -3.48 6.08 -12.79
C VAL A 366 -4.21 7.05 -13.73
N ASP A 367 -5.43 7.48 -13.35
CA ASP A 367 -6.16 8.54 -14.04
C ASP A 367 -5.24 9.76 -14.27
N PRO A 368 -5.19 10.36 -15.47
CA PRO A 368 -4.30 11.49 -15.75
C PRO A 368 -4.49 12.70 -14.83
N THR A 369 -5.68 12.85 -14.23
CA THR A 369 -5.97 13.92 -13.26
C THR A 369 -5.90 13.46 -11.81
N ASP A 370 -5.47 12.22 -11.58
CA ASP A 370 -5.41 11.50 -10.31
C ASP A 370 -6.64 11.72 -9.41
N ARG A 371 -7.83 11.59 -9.99
CA ARG A 371 -9.10 11.88 -9.32
C ARG A 371 -9.32 11.12 -8.00
N TYR A 372 -8.70 9.96 -7.84
CA TYR A 372 -8.81 9.09 -6.66
C TYR A 372 -7.58 9.16 -5.74
N CYS A 373 -6.67 10.09 -6.01
CA CYS A 373 -5.44 10.31 -5.26
C CYS A 373 -4.66 8.97 -5.05
N ASN A 374 -4.52 8.19 -6.12
CA ASN A 374 -3.88 6.89 -6.13
C ASN A 374 -2.36 7.02 -5.99
N HIS A 375 -1.74 8.07 -6.53
CA HIS A 375 -0.29 8.25 -6.37
C HIS A 375 0.11 8.54 -4.92
N ASN A 376 -0.79 9.12 -4.12
CA ASN A 376 -0.57 9.45 -2.71
C ASN A 376 0.76 10.21 -2.45
N ARG A 377 1.10 11.15 -3.35
CA ARG A 377 2.39 11.85 -3.38
C ARG A 377 2.68 12.64 -2.10
N MET A 378 1.66 13.25 -1.48
CA MET A 378 1.82 13.96 -0.20
C MET A 378 2.38 13.04 0.91
N PHE A 379 1.92 11.78 0.96
CA PHE A 379 2.41 10.82 1.94
C PHE A 379 3.85 10.38 1.63
N PHE A 380 4.11 9.91 0.41
CA PHE A 380 5.42 9.37 0.03
C PHE A 380 6.52 10.44 -0.06
N ASP A 381 6.22 11.60 -0.63
CA ASP A 381 7.22 12.60 -1.00
C ASP A 381 7.28 13.80 -0.04
N ALA A 382 6.34 13.93 0.90
CA ALA A 382 6.45 14.90 1.99
C ALA A 382 6.54 14.22 3.36
N THR A 383 5.53 13.42 3.74
CA THR A 383 5.47 12.83 5.09
C THR A 383 6.62 11.87 5.35
N LEU A 384 6.89 10.90 4.46
CA LEU A 384 7.99 9.95 4.69
C LEU A 384 9.38 10.60 4.64
N LEU A 385 9.58 11.66 3.83
CA LEU A 385 10.81 12.46 3.88
C LEU A 385 10.98 13.18 5.23
N GLY A 386 9.89 13.68 5.81
CA GLY A 386 9.87 14.23 7.17
C GLY A 386 10.33 13.21 8.21
N LEU A 387 9.72 12.01 8.19
CA LEU A 387 10.06 10.92 9.11
C LEU A 387 11.50 10.43 8.95
N ASN A 388 12.04 10.45 7.73
CA ASN A 388 13.42 10.08 7.42
C ASN A 388 14.45 10.98 8.12
N GLY A 389 14.09 12.21 8.47
CA GLY A 389 14.93 13.11 9.27
C GLY A 389 14.89 12.87 10.78
N ILE A 390 14.06 11.93 11.25
CA ILE A 390 13.85 11.65 12.68
C ILE A 390 14.45 10.27 13.01
N GLN A 391 13.65 9.22 12.95
CA GLN A 391 14.06 7.83 13.21
C GLN A 391 13.96 6.97 11.94
N GLY A 392 13.25 7.44 10.92
CA GLY A 392 13.07 6.75 9.65
C GLY A 392 11.60 6.62 9.22
N PRO A 393 11.34 6.29 7.95
CA PRO A 393 9.99 6.04 7.44
C PRO A 393 9.36 4.80 8.08
N SER A 394 8.03 4.77 8.13
CA SER A 394 7.28 3.55 8.47
C SER A 394 7.38 2.53 7.33
N PHE A 395 7.27 1.24 7.65
CA PHE A 395 7.09 0.18 6.66
C PHE A 395 5.66 0.26 6.09
N VAL A 396 5.53 0.18 4.76
CA VAL A 396 4.25 0.37 4.05
C VAL A 396 3.85 -0.83 3.16
N GLY A 397 4.43 -2.01 3.41
CA GLY A 397 3.93 -3.27 2.88
C GLY A 397 4.71 -3.87 1.71
N THR A 398 5.38 -3.08 0.87
CA THR A 398 6.12 -3.57 -0.32
C THR A 398 7.32 -2.68 -0.62
N GLY A 399 8.28 -3.21 -1.38
CA GLY A 399 9.51 -2.49 -1.77
C GLY A 399 10.34 -2.09 -0.57
N CYS A 400 10.49 -2.98 0.41
CA CYS A 400 11.19 -2.70 1.66
C CYS A 400 12.24 -3.79 1.94
N MET A 401 13.50 -3.38 2.05
CA MET A 401 14.60 -4.28 2.41
C MET A 401 14.77 -4.28 3.92
N PHE A 402 14.64 -5.43 4.57
CA PHE A 402 14.82 -5.66 5.99
C PHE A 402 16.16 -6.32 6.28
N ARG A 403 16.69 -6.04 7.47
CA ARG A 403 17.73 -6.81 8.13
C ARG A 403 17.07 -7.99 8.84
N ARG A 404 17.43 -9.22 8.48
CA ARG A 404 16.83 -10.47 9.00
C ARG A 404 16.79 -10.51 10.53
N VAL A 405 17.91 -10.19 11.19
CA VAL A 405 17.97 -10.21 12.66
C VAL A 405 17.05 -9.20 13.36
N ALA A 406 16.68 -8.10 12.70
CA ALA A 406 15.70 -7.17 13.25
C ALA A 406 14.31 -7.82 13.30
N LEU A 407 13.98 -8.66 12.32
CA LEU A 407 12.73 -9.44 12.31
C LEU A 407 12.71 -10.50 13.42
N TYR A 408 13.86 -11.08 13.78
CA TYR A 408 14.04 -11.98 14.93
C TYR A 408 14.09 -11.28 16.30
N SER A 409 13.63 -10.03 16.39
CA SER A 409 13.52 -9.29 17.67
C SER A 409 14.86 -9.00 18.34
N ALA A 410 15.98 -9.09 17.60
CA ALA A 410 17.27 -8.70 18.13
C ALA A 410 17.32 -7.19 18.33
N ASP A 411 17.97 -6.74 19.42
CA ASP A 411 18.24 -5.31 19.61
C ASP A 411 19.19 -4.75 18.54
N PRO A 412 19.11 -3.45 18.22
CA PRO A 412 20.13 -2.77 17.39
C PRO A 412 21.50 -2.85 18.08
N PRO A 413 22.61 -2.87 17.32
CA PRO A 413 23.97 -2.87 17.89
C PRO A 413 24.17 -1.85 19.01
N ARG A 414 23.67 -0.61 18.86
CA ARG A 414 23.76 0.45 19.88
C ARG A 414 23.14 0.11 21.24
N TRP A 415 22.20 -0.84 21.28
CA TRP A 415 21.47 -1.23 22.50
C TRP A 415 21.81 -2.65 22.97
N ARG A 416 22.79 -3.31 22.34
CA ARG A 416 23.26 -4.65 22.78
C ARG A 416 24.23 -4.51 23.96
N PRO A 417 24.19 -5.42 24.95
CA PRO A 417 25.21 -5.49 26.00
C PRO A 417 26.59 -5.83 25.40
N ASP A 418 27.66 -5.30 26.00
CA ASP A 418 29.05 -5.52 25.55
C ASP A 418 29.51 -6.98 25.75
N ASP A 419 28.93 -7.71 26.72
CA ASP A 419 29.26 -9.11 27.02
C ASP A 419 28.59 -10.09 26.03
N ALA A 420 29.15 -10.17 24.83
CA ALA A 420 28.58 -10.84 23.67
C ALA A 420 28.49 -12.38 23.73
N LYS A 421 29.03 -13.07 24.74
CA LYS A 421 29.11 -14.54 24.80
C LYS A 421 27.94 -15.21 25.53
N GLU A 422 27.50 -14.71 26.69
CA GLU A 422 26.33 -15.24 27.40
C GLU A 422 25.00 -14.80 26.75
N ALA A 423 24.95 -13.59 26.17
CA ALA A 423 23.77 -13.05 25.50
C ALA A 423 23.41 -13.73 24.16
N LYS A 424 24.37 -14.41 23.50
CA LYS A 424 24.14 -15.09 22.21
C LYS A 424 23.41 -16.43 22.38
N ALA A 425 23.71 -17.20 23.42
CA ALA A 425 23.09 -18.51 23.66
C ALA A 425 21.70 -18.41 24.33
N SER A 426 21.45 -17.36 25.12
CA SER A 426 20.18 -17.20 25.84
C SER A 426 19.07 -16.50 25.04
N ARG A 427 19.38 -15.98 23.84
CA ARG A 427 18.50 -15.12 23.02
C ARG A 427 17.56 -15.93 22.10
N TYR A 428 18.00 -17.09 21.62
CA TYR A 428 17.23 -17.91 20.68
C TYR A 428 16.57 -19.08 21.41
N ARG A 429 15.41 -18.80 22.03
CA ARG A 429 14.71 -19.77 22.87
C ARG A 429 13.61 -20.50 22.07
N PRO A 430 13.40 -21.81 22.28
CA PRO A 430 12.34 -22.56 21.61
C PRO A 430 10.93 -21.99 21.82
N ASN A 431 10.65 -21.43 23.00
CA ASN A 431 9.37 -20.79 23.29
C ASN A 431 9.13 -19.50 22.49
N MET A 432 10.16 -18.90 21.89
CA MET A 432 10.00 -17.72 21.03
C MET A 432 9.89 -18.11 19.55
N PHE A 433 10.71 -19.06 19.12
CA PHE A 433 10.95 -19.32 17.70
C PHE A 433 10.33 -20.61 17.17
N GLY A 434 9.86 -21.51 18.05
CA GLY A 434 9.37 -22.83 17.69
C GLY A 434 10.33 -23.95 18.11
N LYS A 435 9.98 -25.19 17.78
CA LYS A 435 10.73 -26.38 18.23
C LYS A 435 11.85 -26.84 17.28
N SER A 436 11.91 -26.31 16.04
CA SER A 436 12.96 -26.69 15.08
C SER A 436 14.32 -26.20 15.57
N THR A 437 15.20 -27.16 15.82
CA THR A 437 16.57 -26.90 16.29
C THR A 437 17.45 -26.39 15.16
N SER A 438 17.31 -26.88 13.92
CA SER A 438 18.12 -26.37 12.80
C SER A 438 17.76 -24.92 12.48
N PHE A 439 16.48 -24.54 12.56
CA PHE A 439 16.07 -23.14 12.40
C PHE A 439 16.67 -22.24 13.50
N ILE A 440 16.59 -22.65 14.76
CA ILE A 440 17.19 -21.89 15.88
C ILE A 440 18.71 -21.76 15.71
N ASN A 441 19.36 -22.84 15.28
CA ASN A 441 20.82 -22.88 15.07
C ASN A 441 21.28 -22.08 13.85
N SER A 442 20.40 -21.80 12.88
CA SER A 442 20.75 -20.97 11.71
C SER A 442 20.74 -19.46 12.02
N MET A 443 20.04 -19.02 13.06
CA MET A 443 19.90 -17.58 13.40
C MET A 443 21.20 -16.87 13.80
N PRO A 444 22.12 -17.46 14.58
CA PRO A 444 23.40 -16.83 14.90
C PRO A 444 24.25 -16.57 13.64
N ALA A 445 24.18 -17.47 12.65
CA ALA A 445 24.88 -17.30 11.38
C ALA A 445 24.32 -16.09 10.61
N ALA A 446 23.00 -15.91 10.57
CA ALA A 446 22.38 -14.72 9.97
C ALA A 446 22.76 -13.40 10.67
N ALA A 447 23.17 -13.46 11.93
CA ALA A 447 23.63 -12.28 12.68
C ALA A 447 25.06 -11.87 12.36
N ASN A 448 25.88 -12.82 11.91
CA ASN A 448 27.21 -12.54 11.39
C ASN A 448 27.04 -12.14 9.93
N GLN A 449 27.23 -10.86 9.63
CA GLN A 449 27.15 -10.32 8.25
C GLN A 449 28.30 -10.82 7.35
N GLU A 450 28.98 -11.89 7.74
CA GLU A 450 30.14 -12.45 7.06
C GLU A 450 29.72 -13.27 5.83
N ARG A 451 30.50 -13.08 4.78
CA ARG A 451 30.19 -13.29 3.35
C ARG A 451 30.07 -14.74 2.87
N SER A 452 29.84 -15.71 3.74
CA SER A 452 29.73 -17.11 3.31
C SER A 452 28.28 -17.51 3.09
N VAL A 453 27.95 -17.87 1.85
CA VAL A 453 26.83 -18.77 1.55
C VAL A 453 27.02 -20.01 2.44
N PRO A 454 26.11 -20.29 3.39
CA PRO A 454 26.10 -21.62 4.00
C PRO A 454 25.95 -22.60 2.83
N SER A 455 26.83 -23.60 2.70
CA SER A 455 26.53 -24.73 1.81
C SER A 455 25.08 -25.14 2.11
N PRO A 456 24.19 -25.27 1.10
CA PRO A 456 22.78 -25.56 1.34
C PRO A 456 22.77 -26.69 2.35
N ALA A 457 22.29 -26.37 3.56
CA ALA A 457 22.29 -27.39 4.59
C ALA A 457 21.51 -28.54 3.97
N THR A 458 21.97 -29.76 4.17
CA THR A 458 21.26 -30.98 3.81
C THR A 458 20.01 -31.09 4.71
N VAL A 459 19.15 -30.06 4.65
CA VAL A 459 17.93 -29.93 5.43
C VAL A 459 16.99 -30.94 4.82
N GLY A 460 16.61 -31.94 5.63
CA GLY A 460 15.66 -32.93 5.19
C GLY A 460 14.32 -32.27 4.85
N GLU A 461 13.65 -32.78 3.81
CA GLU A 461 12.31 -32.32 3.40
C GLU A 461 11.33 -32.25 4.58
N ALA A 462 11.46 -33.16 5.55
CA ALA A 462 10.66 -33.18 6.77
C ALA A 462 10.81 -31.92 7.63
N GLU A 463 12.00 -31.33 7.71
CA GLU A 463 12.22 -30.11 8.50
C GLU A 463 11.69 -28.86 7.78
N LEU A 464 11.83 -28.80 6.46
CA LEU A 464 11.19 -27.75 5.66
C LEU A 464 9.65 -27.85 5.76
N ALA A 465 9.10 -29.06 5.73
CA ALA A 465 7.67 -29.29 5.90
C ALA A 465 7.19 -28.82 7.29
N ASP A 466 7.91 -29.18 8.36
CA ASP A 466 7.59 -28.75 9.73
C ASP A 466 7.53 -27.22 9.87
N ALA A 467 8.52 -26.51 9.30
CA ALA A 467 8.60 -25.05 9.32
C ALA A 467 7.41 -24.33 8.64
N MET A 468 6.69 -25.04 7.77
CA MET A 468 5.51 -24.53 7.03
C MET A 468 4.17 -24.97 7.63
N THR A 469 4.17 -25.77 8.70
CA THR A 469 2.94 -26.25 9.31
C THR A 469 2.15 -25.12 9.97
N CYS A 470 0.83 -25.25 9.99
CA CYS A 470 -0.04 -24.24 10.61
C CYS A 470 0.10 -24.19 12.14
N ALA A 471 0.53 -25.29 12.76
CA ALA A 471 0.73 -25.42 14.20
C ALA A 471 2.15 -25.04 14.67
N TYR A 472 3.07 -24.74 13.75
CA TYR A 472 4.46 -24.38 14.10
C TYR A 472 4.55 -23.22 15.09
N GLU A 473 3.60 -22.29 14.98
CA GLU A 473 3.57 -21.02 15.72
C GLU A 473 2.85 -21.14 17.07
N ASP A 474 2.25 -22.29 17.38
CA ASP A 474 1.46 -22.49 18.59
C ASP A 474 2.33 -22.35 19.85
N GLY A 475 1.94 -21.41 20.73
CA GLY A 475 2.67 -21.12 21.97
C GLY A 475 4.03 -20.44 21.76
N THR A 476 4.26 -19.86 20.57
CA THR A 476 5.48 -19.10 20.24
C THR A 476 5.24 -17.59 20.22
N GLU A 477 6.29 -16.80 19.98
CA GLU A 477 6.22 -15.33 19.84
C GLU A 477 6.07 -14.86 18.38
N TRP A 478 5.86 -15.79 17.43
CA TRP A 478 5.61 -15.47 16.02
C TRP A 478 4.36 -14.61 15.86
N GLY A 479 4.49 -13.54 15.06
CA GLY A 479 3.42 -12.57 14.86
C GLY A 479 3.14 -11.64 16.03
N ASN A 480 3.79 -11.89 17.16
CA ASN A 480 3.72 -11.07 18.35
C ASN A 480 4.96 -10.18 18.42
N ASP A 481 6.07 -10.76 18.87
CA ASP A 481 7.34 -10.06 18.98
C ASP A 481 8.32 -10.47 17.89
N VAL A 482 8.10 -11.60 17.19
CA VAL A 482 8.95 -12.13 16.10
C VAL A 482 8.24 -12.01 14.75
N GLY A 483 8.99 -11.60 13.71
CA GLY A 483 8.50 -11.53 12.33
C GLY A 483 7.57 -10.34 12.05
N TRP A 484 6.66 -10.52 11.10
CA TRP A 484 5.57 -9.60 10.79
C TRP A 484 4.41 -9.81 11.75
N VAL A 485 3.83 -8.71 12.24
CA VAL A 485 2.83 -8.71 13.31
C VAL A 485 1.46 -9.20 12.84
N TYR A 486 0.76 -9.95 13.69
CA TYR A 486 -0.55 -10.55 13.42
C TYR A 486 -1.72 -9.73 13.97
N ASN A 487 -2.95 -10.13 13.55
CA ASN A 487 -4.23 -9.64 14.09
C ASN A 487 -4.53 -8.14 13.93
N ILE A 488 -3.73 -7.41 13.14
CA ILE A 488 -3.93 -6.00 12.80
C ILE A 488 -3.97 -5.88 11.28
N ALA A 489 -5.01 -5.23 10.73
CA ALA A 489 -5.24 -5.16 9.29
C ALA A 489 -4.16 -4.39 8.50
N THR A 490 -3.40 -3.53 9.19
CA THR A 490 -2.20 -2.83 8.69
C THR A 490 -0.96 -3.43 9.35
N GLU A 491 -0.68 -4.71 9.05
CA GLU A 491 0.46 -5.45 9.60
C GLU A 491 1.80 -4.75 9.31
N ASP A 492 1.84 -4.02 8.20
CA ASP A 492 2.98 -3.27 7.71
C ASP A 492 3.39 -2.15 8.68
N VAL A 493 2.50 -1.20 8.95
CA VAL A 493 2.78 -0.04 9.80
C VAL A 493 3.12 -0.49 11.21
N VAL A 494 2.40 -1.47 11.76
CA VAL A 494 2.64 -1.98 13.11
C VAL A 494 3.95 -2.78 13.20
N THR A 495 4.36 -3.50 12.15
CA THR A 495 5.67 -4.18 12.11
C THR A 495 6.79 -3.14 12.08
N GLY A 496 6.66 -2.08 11.27
CA GLY A 496 7.61 -0.97 11.28
C GLY A 496 7.71 -0.31 12.66
N PHE A 497 6.58 -0.05 13.30
CA PHE A 497 6.53 0.47 14.67
C PHE A 497 7.18 -0.46 15.69
N ARG A 498 6.95 -1.78 15.60
CA ARG A 498 7.58 -2.80 16.46
C ARG A 498 9.10 -2.68 16.41
N LEU A 499 9.67 -2.51 15.22
CA LEU A 499 11.12 -2.34 15.05
C LEU A 499 11.60 -0.99 15.59
N HIS A 500 10.88 0.11 15.33
CA HIS A 500 11.27 1.42 15.86
C HIS A 500 11.17 1.52 17.38
N ARG A 501 10.17 0.89 18.01
CA ARG A 501 10.00 0.95 19.48
C ARG A 501 11.09 0.19 20.24
N THR A 502 11.78 -0.75 19.60
CA THR A 502 12.94 -1.46 20.18
C THR A 502 14.26 -0.70 19.98
N GLY A 503 14.23 0.41 19.24
CA GLY A 503 15.37 1.32 19.04
C GLY A 503 16.00 1.26 17.66
N TRP A 504 15.49 0.41 16.75
CA TRP A 504 15.98 0.38 15.38
C TRP A 504 15.62 1.65 14.61
N ARG A 505 16.43 1.96 13.60
CA ARG A 505 16.19 3.04 12.63
C ARG A 505 15.74 2.46 11.30
N SER A 506 15.14 3.29 10.46
CA SER A 506 14.92 2.96 9.05
C SER A 506 15.37 4.10 8.15
N THR A 507 15.55 3.80 6.87
CA THR A 507 15.99 4.78 5.87
C THR A 507 15.01 4.80 4.70
N TYR A 508 14.72 6.00 4.19
CA TYR A 508 13.93 6.18 2.97
C TYR A 508 14.84 6.33 1.76
N CYS A 509 14.73 5.42 0.78
CA CYS A 509 15.52 5.43 -0.45
C CYS A 509 14.68 5.98 -1.60
N ALA A 510 15.03 7.17 -2.09
CA ALA A 510 14.44 7.74 -3.31
C ALA A 510 15.44 7.59 -4.46
N MET A 511 14.99 7.02 -5.58
CA MET A 511 15.79 6.81 -6.78
C MET A 511 15.15 7.51 -7.99
N GLU A 512 15.97 7.81 -8.99
CA GLU A 512 15.54 8.32 -10.28
C GLU A 512 16.29 7.53 -11.38
N PRO A 513 15.59 6.80 -12.26
CA PRO A 513 14.14 6.53 -12.25
C PRO A 513 13.69 5.76 -11.00
N ASP A 514 12.39 5.81 -10.69
CA ASP A 514 11.81 5.16 -9.50
C ASP A 514 12.18 3.67 -9.45
N ALA A 515 12.47 3.16 -8.24
CA ALA A 515 12.97 1.79 -8.06
C ALA A 515 11.92 0.72 -8.39
N PHE A 516 10.71 0.91 -7.88
CA PHE A 516 9.62 -0.06 -7.96
C PHE A 516 8.35 0.63 -8.44
N ARG A 517 7.58 -0.08 -9.26
CA ARG A 517 6.27 0.37 -9.73
C ARG A 517 5.29 -0.79 -9.63
N GLY A 518 4.00 -0.47 -9.46
CA GLY A 518 2.94 -1.48 -9.41
C GLY A 518 1.62 -0.97 -9.95
N THR A 519 0.54 -1.73 -9.76
CA THR A 519 -0.78 -1.37 -10.29
C THR A 519 -1.65 -0.69 -9.24
N ALA A 520 -2.27 0.45 -9.59
CA ALA A 520 -3.19 1.14 -8.71
C ALA A 520 -4.59 0.47 -8.69
N PRO A 521 -5.39 0.68 -7.62
CA PRO A 521 -6.81 0.34 -7.64
C PRO A 521 -7.54 1.06 -8.78
N ILE A 522 -8.47 0.34 -9.39
CA ILE A 522 -9.04 0.69 -10.68
C ILE A 522 -10.13 1.75 -10.54
N ASN A 523 -11.06 1.60 -9.59
CA ASN A 523 -12.21 2.52 -9.46
C ASN A 523 -12.36 3.09 -8.05
N LEU A 524 -13.29 4.05 -7.91
CA LEU A 524 -13.58 4.73 -6.64
C LEU A 524 -13.90 3.72 -5.52
N THR A 525 -14.74 2.72 -5.80
CA THR A 525 -15.22 1.76 -4.80
C THR A 525 -14.08 0.93 -4.21
N GLU A 526 -13.23 0.38 -5.07
CA GLU A 526 -12.05 -0.41 -4.66
C GLU A 526 -11.07 0.46 -3.86
N ARG A 527 -10.84 1.70 -4.29
CA ARG A 527 -10.01 2.66 -3.56
C ARG A 527 -10.58 2.98 -2.17
N LEU A 528 -11.89 3.17 -2.02
CA LEU A 528 -12.50 3.43 -0.71
C LEU A 528 -12.41 2.24 0.24
N TYR A 529 -12.55 1.00 -0.25
CA TYR A 529 -12.31 -0.20 0.56
C TYR A 529 -10.86 -0.33 1.03
N GLN A 530 -9.90 0.04 0.18
CA GLN A 530 -8.49 0.08 0.57
C GLN A 530 -8.26 1.04 1.74
N ILE A 531 -8.79 2.26 1.68
CA ILE A 531 -8.66 3.25 2.77
C ILE A 531 -9.42 2.80 4.01
N LEU A 532 -10.55 2.12 3.86
CA LEU A 532 -11.32 1.59 4.99
C LEU A 532 -10.47 0.60 5.78
N ARG A 533 -9.77 -0.30 5.08
CA ARG A 533 -8.82 -1.25 5.68
C ARG A 533 -7.65 -0.55 6.35
N TRP A 534 -7.06 0.46 5.70
CA TRP A 534 -5.97 1.25 6.30
C TRP A 534 -6.40 2.00 7.55
N SER A 535 -7.58 2.61 7.53
CA SER A 535 -8.13 3.38 8.64
C SER A 535 -8.55 2.48 9.80
N GLY A 536 -9.16 1.33 9.49
CA GLY A 536 -9.49 0.29 10.47
C GLY A 536 -8.24 -0.24 11.15
N GLY A 537 -7.23 -0.68 10.39
CA GLY A 537 -5.98 -1.19 10.95
C GLY A 537 -5.20 -0.15 11.77
N SER A 538 -5.23 1.12 11.34
CA SER A 538 -4.64 2.24 12.09
C SER A 538 -5.26 2.39 13.49
N LEU A 539 -6.59 2.31 13.59
CA LEU A 539 -7.29 2.35 14.87
C LEU A 539 -7.09 1.06 15.68
N GLU A 540 -7.10 -0.11 15.04
CA GLU A 540 -6.78 -1.38 15.70
C GLU A 540 -5.41 -1.32 16.36
N MET A 541 -4.41 -0.77 15.68
CA MET A 541 -3.09 -0.53 16.24
C MET A 541 -3.15 0.40 17.46
N PHE A 542 -3.88 1.52 17.38
CA PHE A 542 -4.01 2.47 18.49
C PHE A 542 -4.62 1.84 19.75
N PHE A 543 -5.65 1.00 19.59
CA PHE A 543 -6.35 0.34 20.70
C PHE A 543 -5.76 -1.02 21.10
N SER A 544 -4.59 -1.38 20.57
CA SER A 544 -3.89 -2.63 20.91
C SER A 544 -2.70 -2.39 21.85
N ARG A 545 -1.99 -3.46 22.22
CA ARG A 545 -0.69 -3.39 22.91
C ARG A 545 0.41 -2.66 22.13
N PHE A 546 0.18 -2.39 20.85
CA PHE A 546 1.06 -1.61 19.99
C PHE A 546 0.69 -0.11 19.94
N CYS A 547 -0.14 0.36 20.88
CA CYS A 547 -0.43 1.79 21.03
C CYS A 547 0.88 2.60 21.15
N PRO A 548 1.10 3.62 20.30
CA PRO A 548 2.30 4.45 20.35
C PRO A 548 2.51 5.17 21.69
N LEU A 549 1.44 5.43 22.45
CA LEU A 549 1.49 6.04 23.78
C LEU A 549 2.19 5.15 24.81
N LEU A 550 2.15 3.83 24.62
CA LEU A 550 2.76 2.84 25.51
C LEU A 550 4.24 2.57 25.18
N ALA A 551 4.79 3.19 24.12
CA ALA A 551 6.16 2.93 23.69
C ALA A 551 7.19 3.48 24.69
N GLY A 552 8.24 2.68 24.96
CA GLY A 552 9.33 3.04 25.84
C GLY A 552 10.22 4.18 25.33
N ARG A 553 11.34 4.42 26.04
CA ARG A 553 12.29 5.52 25.75
C ARG A 553 13.12 5.35 24.48
N ARG A 554 13.15 4.14 23.91
CA ARG A 554 13.91 3.84 22.68
C ARG A 554 13.23 4.35 21.41
N LEU A 555 11.93 4.65 21.46
CA LEU A 555 11.22 5.33 20.38
C LEU A 555 11.48 6.84 20.47
N HIS A 556 11.97 7.46 19.39
CA HIS A 556 12.22 8.89 19.38
C HIS A 556 10.92 9.67 19.65
N PRO A 557 10.91 10.72 20.49
CA PRO A 557 9.68 11.43 20.86
C PRO A 557 8.88 11.96 19.66
N MET A 558 9.55 12.51 18.65
CA MET A 558 8.87 12.95 17.41
C MET A 558 8.39 11.78 16.54
N GLN A 559 9.05 10.62 16.61
CA GLN A 559 8.56 9.41 15.92
C GLN A 559 7.30 8.89 16.63
N ARG A 560 7.25 8.97 17.96
CA ARG A 560 6.03 8.67 18.73
C ARG A 560 4.88 9.56 18.31
N VAL A 561 5.11 10.87 18.19
CA VAL A 561 4.10 11.81 17.68
C VAL A 561 3.62 11.43 16.28
N ALA A 562 4.53 11.08 15.37
CA ALA A 562 4.18 10.64 14.03
C ALA A 562 3.26 9.42 14.06
N TYR A 563 3.61 8.38 14.83
CA TYR A 563 2.77 7.20 14.95
C TYR A 563 1.42 7.48 15.62
N ILE A 564 1.34 8.38 16.61
CA ILE A 564 0.06 8.83 17.18
C ILE A 564 -0.81 9.45 16.07
N ASN A 565 -0.25 10.36 15.28
CA ASN A 565 -0.97 11.00 14.18
C ASN A 565 -1.43 9.98 13.12
N MET A 566 -0.54 9.07 12.71
CA MET A 566 -0.84 8.02 11.73
C MET A 566 -1.89 7.00 12.22
N THR A 567 -2.04 6.81 13.52
CA THR A 567 -3.00 5.84 14.08
C THR A 567 -4.34 6.46 14.48
N THR A 568 -4.39 7.77 14.72
CA THR A 568 -5.59 8.47 15.21
C THR A 568 -6.28 9.36 14.19
N TYR A 569 -5.74 9.53 12.97
CA TYR A 569 -6.35 10.38 11.94
C TYR A 569 -7.84 10.09 11.66
N PRO A 570 -8.36 8.84 11.71
CA PRO A 570 -9.78 8.58 11.44
C PRO A 570 -10.72 9.18 12.48
N VAL A 571 -10.24 9.42 13.72
CA VAL A 571 -11.01 10.05 14.81
C VAL A 571 -11.49 11.46 14.41
N SER A 572 -10.78 12.12 13.50
CA SER A 572 -11.16 13.43 12.95
C SER A 572 -12.58 13.44 12.36
N THR A 573 -13.08 12.29 11.91
CA THR A 573 -14.44 12.16 11.39
C THR A 573 -15.51 12.57 12.40
N PHE A 574 -15.31 12.29 13.70
CA PHE A 574 -16.30 12.62 14.73
C PHE A 574 -16.53 14.13 14.79
N PHE A 575 -15.43 14.90 14.73
CA PHE A 575 -15.47 16.35 14.75
C PHE A 575 -15.99 16.90 13.42
N ILE A 576 -15.48 16.40 12.29
CA ILE A 576 -15.88 16.86 10.95
C ILE A 576 -17.37 16.62 10.68
N CYS A 577 -17.95 15.49 11.11
CA CYS A 577 -19.37 15.20 10.94
C CYS A 577 -20.27 16.28 11.56
N MET A 578 -19.84 16.91 12.66
CA MET A 578 -20.58 18.02 13.27
C MET A 578 -20.53 19.28 12.41
N TYR A 579 -19.42 19.51 11.70
CA TYR A 579 -19.30 20.62 10.74
C TYR A 579 -20.20 20.44 9.51
N TYR A 580 -20.51 19.20 9.12
CA TYR A 580 -21.47 18.92 8.04
C TYR A 580 -22.91 19.32 8.36
N LEU A 581 -23.23 19.56 9.63
CA LEU A 581 -24.54 20.07 10.04
C LEU A 581 -24.64 21.59 9.92
N TYR A 582 -23.53 22.33 9.82
CA TYR A 582 -23.59 23.79 9.65
C TYR A 582 -24.27 24.26 8.36
N PRO A 583 -24.06 23.60 7.19
CA PRO A 583 -24.85 23.83 5.99
C PRO A 583 -26.37 23.80 6.21
N VAL A 584 -26.87 22.95 7.11
CA VAL A 584 -28.30 22.77 7.40
C VAL A 584 -28.92 24.00 8.05
N MET A 585 -28.12 24.85 8.72
CA MET A 585 -28.63 26.06 9.39
C MET A 585 -29.33 27.02 8.41
N TRP A 586 -28.86 27.07 7.16
CA TRP A 586 -29.47 27.84 6.08
C TRP A 586 -30.85 27.31 5.63
N LEU A 587 -31.19 26.06 5.95
CA LEU A 587 -32.52 25.51 5.68
C LEU A 587 -33.58 26.10 6.63
N PHE A 588 -33.24 26.41 7.89
CA PHE A 588 -34.24 26.67 8.93
C PHE A 588 -34.31 28.10 9.48
N GLN A 589 -33.21 28.86 9.55
CA GLN A 589 -33.22 30.23 10.09
C GLN A 589 -32.65 31.28 9.13
N GLY A 590 -33.06 32.55 9.29
CA GLY A 590 -32.65 33.68 8.45
C GLY A 590 -31.29 34.29 8.83
N GLU A 591 -30.94 34.25 10.13
CA GLU A 591 -29.61 34.62 10.65
C GLU A 591 -29.28 33.76 11.87
N PHE A 592 -28.17 33.03 11.85
CA PHE A 592 -27.68 32.21 12.98
C PHE A 592 -26.17 32.37 13.11
N TYR A 593 -25.69 32.75 14.29
CA TYR A 593 -24.28 33.00 14.56
C TYR A 593 -23.73 32.06 15.62
N ILE A 594 -22.76 31.24 15.23
CA ILE A 594 -22.06 30.33 16.14
C ILE A 594 -21.09 31.03 17.09
N GLN A 595 -20.73 32.29 16.78
CA GLN A 595 -19.75 33.08 17.51
C GLN A 595 -19.95 34.58 17.21
N ARG A 596 -20.01 35.41 18.26
CA ARG A 596 -20.05 36.88 18.17
C ARG A 596 -18.81 37.52 18.83
N PRO A 597 -18.32 38.67 18.34
CA PRO A 597 -18.65 39.29 17.04
C PRO A 597 -18.23 38.42 15.85
N PHE A 598 -19.18 38.16 14.92
CA PHE A 598 -18.98 37.22 13.81
C PHE A 598 -17.91 37.67 12.81
N GLN A 599 -17.80 38.98 12.55
CA GLN A 599 -16.80 39.53 11.62
C GLN A 599 -15.37 39.23 12.08
N THR A 600 -15.09 39.38 13.38
CA THR A 600 -13.78 39.07 13.95
C THR A 600 -13.48 37.57 13.89
N PHE A 601 -14.49 36.73 14.18
CA PHE A 601 -14.38 35.28 14.02
C PHE A 601 -14.03 34.90 12.58
N ALA A 602 -14.79 35.42 11.61
CA ALA A 602 -14.57 35.18 10.18
C ALA A 602 -13.18 35.65 9.73
N LEU A 603 -12.71 36.80 10.21
CA LEU A 603 -11.36 37.29 9.93
C LEU A 603 -10.29 36.30 10.42
N PHE A 604 -10.41 35.80 11.66
CA PHE A 604 -9.47 34.79 12.16
C PHE A 604 -9.49 33.52 11.29
N VAL A 605 -10.66 33.04 10.90
CA VAL A 605 -10.79 31.86 10.04
C VAL A 605 -10.12 32.10 8.69
N VAL A 606 -10.33 33.26 8.06
CA VAL A 606 -9.67 33.63 6.80
C VAL A 606 -8.15 33.68 6.95
N VAL A 607 -7.65 34.29 8.02
CA VAL A 607 -6.20 34.37 8.30
C VAL A 607 -5.62 32.97 8.52
N ILE A 608 -6.30 32.10 9.26
CA ILE A 608 -5.90 30.70 9.49
C ILE A 608 -5.86 29.92 8.18
N ILE A 609 -6.88 30.05 7.32
CA ILE A 609 -6.90 29.38 6.02
C ILE A 609 -5.73 29.89 5.17
N ALA A 610 -5.58 31.21 5.00
CA ALA A 610 -4.53 31.80 4.18
C ALA A 610 -3.11 31.35 4.61
N THR A 611 -2.89 31.21 5.92
CA THR A 611 -1.62 30.74 6.48
C THR A 611 -1.40 29.24 6.32
N VAL A 612 -2.46 28.41 6.43
CA VAL A 612 -2.40 26.97 6.09
C VAL A 612 -2.08 26.78 4.61
N GLU A 613 -2.75 27.52 3.71
CA GLU A 613 -2.49 27.51 2.27
C GLU A 613 -1.04 27.91 1.97
N LEU A 614 -0.54 28.98 2.60
CA LEU A 614 0.86 29.40 2.46
C LEU A 614 1.85 28.30 2.89
N ILE A 615 1.52 27.58 3.97
CA ILE A 615 2.31 26.44 4.44
C ILE A 615 2.25 25.30 3.42
N GLY A 616 1.07 24.99 2.87
CA GLY A 616 0.89 24.04 1.78
C GLY A 616 1.77 24.39 0.58
N MET A 617 1.81 25.65 0.16
CA MET A 617 2.67 26.12 -0.93
C MET A 617 4.16 25.94 -0.64
N VAL A 618 4.58 26.14 0.61
CA VAL A 618 5.96 25.84 1.02
C VAL A 618 6.24 24.34 0.96
N GLU A 619 5.31 23.50 1.43
CA GLU A 619 5.40 22.04 1.34
C GLU A 619 5.53 21.53 -0.08
N ILE A 620 4.67 22.01 -0.97
CA ILE A 620 4.69 21.67 -2.39
C ILE A 620 6.09 21.93 -2.98
N ARG A 621 6.68 23.08 -2.66
CA ARG A 621 7.98 23.49 -3.20
C ARG A 621 9.13 22.62 -2.71
N TRP A 622 9.22 22.33 -1.40
CA TRP A 622 10.37 21.56 -0.89
C TRP A 622 10.23 20.05 -1.13
N ALA A 623 9.01 19.53 -1.22
CA ALA A 623 8.74 18.13 -1.51
C ALA A 623 8.77 17.81 -3.02
N GLY A 624 8.80 18.83 -3.89
CA GLY A 624 8.78 18.63 -5.34
C GLY A 624 7.43 18.11 -5.84
N LEU A 625 6.34 18.60 -5.27
CA LEU A 625 4.97 18.23 -5.61
C LEU A 625 4.36 19.22 -6.57
N THR A 626 3.26 18.84 -7.22
CA THR A 626 2.41 19.77 -7.96
C THR A 626 1.30 20.32 -7.07
N LEU A 627 0.72 21.47 -7.45
CA LEU A 627 -0.48 21.97 -6.78
C LEU A 627 -1.64 20.96 -6.87
N LEU A 628 -1.74 20.24 -8.00
CA LEU A 628 -2.77 19.23 -8.19
C LEU A 628 -2.63 18.08 -7.18
N ASP A 629 -1.41 17.60 -6.92
CA ASP A 629 -1.16 16.54 -5.92
C ASP A 629 -1.68 16.95 -4.53
N TRP A 630 -1.41 18.20 -4.15
CA TRP A 630 -1.85 18.76 -2.88
C TRP A 630 -3.37 18.90 -2.81
N VAL A 631 -4.00 19.49 -3.84
CA VAL A 631 -5.46 19.63 -3.91
C VAL A 631 -6.15 18.27 -3.92
N ARG A 632 -5.63 17.28 -4.67
CA ARG A 632 -6.20 15.92 -4.69
C ARG A 632 -6.12 15.25 -3.33
N ASN A 633 -5.02 15.44 -2.59
CA ASN A 633 -4.90 14.94 -1.23
C ASN A 633 -5.96 15.53 -0.30
N GLU A 634 -6.18 16.85 -0.33
CA GLU A 634 -7.22 17.52 0.48
C GLU A 634 -8.64 17.07 0.11
N GLN A 635 -8.95 17.01 -1.19
CA GLN A 635 -10.23 16.49 -1.68
C GLN A 635 -10.48 15.07 -1.20
N PHE A 636 -9.45 14.23 -1.28
CA PHE A 636 -9.57 12.82 -0.92
C PHE A 636 -9.62 12.58 0.59
N TYR A 637 -8.95 13.43 1.38
CA TYR A 637 -9.13 13.48 2.83
C TYR A 637 -10.59 13.74 3.19
N ILE A 638 -11.23 14.72 2.55
CA ILE A 638 -12.64 15.05 2.80
C ILE A 638 -13.57 13.89 2.43
N ILE A 639 -13.36 13.26 1.28
CA ILE A 639 -14.09 12.04 0.86
C ILE A 639 -13.92 10.91 1.90
N GLY A 640 -12.72 10.75 2.45
CA GLY A 640 -12.45 9.79 3.52
C GLY A 640 -13.24 10.09 4.80
N THR A 641 -13.29 11.35 5.21
CA THR A 641 -13.98 11.78 6.44
C THR A 641 -15.50 11.76 6.34
N THR A 642 -16.09 11.88 5.15
CA THR A 642 -17.56 11.79 4.99
C THR A 642 -18.05 10.34 5.04
N GLY A 643 -17.33 9.39 4.43
CA GLY A 643 -17.80 8.02 4.25
C GLY A 643 -16.95 6.95 4.94
N VAL A 644 -15.64 6.98 4.72
CA VAL A 644 -14.72 5.87 5.11
C VAL A 644 -14.43 5.85 6.60
N TYR A 645 -14.03 6.98 7.16
CA TYR A 645 -13.61 7.07 8.55
C TYR A 645 -14.76 6.82 9.54
N PRO A 646 -16.01 7.27 9.32
CA PRO A 646 -17.14 6.87 10.15
C PRO A 646 -17.31 5.35 10.22
N MET A 647 -17.15 4.65 9.10
CA MET A 647 -17.26 3.20 9.04
C MET A 647 -16.10 2.49 9.76
N ALA A 648 -14.89 3.04 9.68
CA ALA A 648 -13.74 2.54 10.45
C ALA A 648 -13.95 2.73 11.96
N MET A 649 -14.47 3.88 12.39
CA MET A 649 -14.82 4.15 13.79
C MET A 649 -15.92 3.21 14.29
N LEU A 650 -16.96 2.98 13.47
CA LEU A 650 -18.02 2.03 13.78
C LEU A 650 -17.46 0.60 13.91
N HIS A 651 -16.56 0.18 13.03
CA HIS A 651 -15.90 -1.13 13.11
C HIS A 651 -15.23 -1.32 14.47
N ILE A 652 -14.47 -0.33 14.94
CA ILE A 652 -13.77 -0.39 16.23
C ILE A 652 -14.75 -0.40 17.40
N LEU A 653 -15.79 0.44 17.35
CA LEU A 653 -16.83 0.46 18.36
C LEU A 653 -17.51 -0.91 18.49
N LEU A 654 -17.89 -1.53 17.37
CA LEU A 654 -18.48 -2.87 17.35
C LEU A 654 -17.54 -3.92 17.95
N ARG A 655 -16.26 -3.91 17.55
CA ARG A 655 -15.25 -4.83 18.14
C ARG A 655 -15.08 -4.62 19.64
N SER A 656 -15.10 -3.37 20.11
CA SER A 656 -14.99 -3.05 21.55
C SER A 656 -16.19 -3.57 22.36
N LEU A 657 -17.34 -3.75 21.73
CA LEU A 657 -18.56 -4.33 22.32
C LEU A 657 -18.63 -5.87 22.18
N GLY A 658 -17.57 -6.52 21.69
CA GLY A 658 -17.55 -7.96 21.44
C GLY A 658 -18.34 -8.41 20.21
N ILE A 659 -18.82 -7.46 19.39
CA ILE A 659 -19.53 -7.74 18.14
C ILE A 659 -18.47 -7.91 17.04
N LYS A 660 -18.65 -8.92 16.16
CA LYS A 660 -17.79 -9.07 14.98
C LYS A 660 -17.82 -7.76 14.18
N GLY A 661 -16.64 -7.15 13.98
CA GLY A 661 -16.50 -5.92 13.22
C GLY A 661 -16.84 -6.10 11.74
N VAL A 662 -16.79 -5.01 10.98
CA VAL A 662 -16.96 -5.01 9.51
C VAL A 662 -15.88 -5.86 8.84
N SER A 663 -16.26 -6.80 7.96
CA SER A 663 -15.32 -7.59 7.18
C SER A 663 -14.61 -6.71 6.15
N PHE A 664 -13.28 -6.67 6.20
CA PHE A 664 -12.47 -5.97 5.20
C PHE A 664 -12.37 -6.82 3.93
N LYS A 665 -13.00 -6.36 2.85
CA LYS A 665 -12.86 -6.97 1.52
C LYS A 665 -11.46 -6.70 0.96
N LEU A 666 -10.86 -7.70 0.33
CA LEU A 666 -9.64 -7.49 -0.46
C LEU A 666 -9.97 -6.63 -1.69
N THR A 667 -9.02 -5.80 -2.09
CA THR A 667 -9.22 -4.87 -3.20
C THR A 667 -8.89 -5.59 -4.50
N ALA A 668 -9.85 -5.74 -5.41
CA ALA A 668 -9.61 -6.44 -6.68
C ALA A 668 -8.83 -5.55 -7.64
N LYS A 669 -7.84 -6.13 -8.33
CA LYS A 669 -7.00 -5.45 -9.34
C LYS A 669 -7.17 -6.07 -10.74
N LYS A 670 -8.42 -6.37 -11.12
CA LYS A 670 -8.73 -6.98 -12.42
C LYS A 670 -8.52 -5.99 -13.56
N LEU A 671 -7.39 -6.06 -14.25
CA LEU A 671 -7.17 -5.38 -15.53
C LEU A 671 -7.04 -6.43 -16.62
N THR A 672 -8.15 -6.78 -17.27
CA THR A 672 -8.12 -7.62 -18.48
C THR A 672 -8.47 -6.74 -19.68
N GLY A 673 -7.49 -6.42 -20.53
CA GLY A 673 -7.76 -5.68 -21.77
C GLY A 673 -6.70 -4.65 -22.20
N GLY A 674 -6.94 -4.04 -23.36
CA GLY A 674 -6.09 -2.99 -23.94
C GLY A 674 -6.17 -1.65 -23.18
N ALA A 675 -5.34 -0.66 -23.56
CA ALA A 675 -5.22 0.64 -22.87
C ALA A 675 -6.57 1.34 -22.62
N ARG A 676 -7.44 1.28 -23.64
CA ARG A 676 -8.74 1.91 -23.66
C ARG A 676 -9.75 1.21 -22.75
N GLU A 677 -9.62 -0.10 -22.60
CA GLU A 677 -10.46 -0.93 -21.74
C GLU A 677 -10.05 -0.77 -20.28
N ARG A 678 -8.73 -0.80 -19.98
CA ARG A 678 -8.19 -0.46 -18.65
C ARG A 678 -8.65 0.90 -18.18
N LEU A 679 -8.51 1.93 -19.03
CA LEU A 679 -9.02 3.27 -18.73
C LEU A 679 -10.54 3.32 -18.60
N ALA A 680 -11.30 2.41 -19.22
CA ALA A 680 -12.76 2.41 -19.11
C ALA A 680 -13.24 1.87 -17.76
N GLU A 681 -12.56 0.87 -17.19
CA GLU A 681 -12.87 0.29 -15.88
C GLU A 681 -12.71 1.31 -14.74
N LEU A 682 -11.82 2.31 -14.89
CA LEU A 682 -11.70 3.44 -13.94
C LEU A 682 -13.02 4.22 -13.74
N TYR A 683 -13.91 4.13 -14.73
CA TYR A 683 -15.19 4.84 -14.78
C TYR A 683 -16.39 3.93 -14.45
N ASP A 684 -16.16 2.70 -14.04
CA ASP A 684 -17.26 1.83 -13.59
C ASP A 684 -17.57 2.11 -12.11
N VAL A 685 -18.86 2.20 -11.81
CA VAL A 685 -19.36 2.53 -10.47
C VAL A 685 -20.01 1.31 -9.87
N GLN A 686 -19.44 0.85 -8.77
CA GLN A 686 -20.04 -0.18 -7.95
C GLN A 686 -20.69 0.49 -6.74
N TRP A 687 -22.02 0.56 -6.74
CA TRP A 687 -22.76 1.13 -5.63
C TRP A 687 -22.56 0.31 -4.36
N VAL A 688 -22.07 0.97 -3.31
CA VAL A 688 -21.85 0.38 -1.99
C VAL A 688 -22.38 1.31 -0.90
N PRO A 689 -22.82 0.78 0.26
CA PRO A 689 -23.32 1.60 1.37
C PRO A 689 -22.34 2.68 1.85
N LEU A 690 -21.04 2.45 1.66
CA LEU A 690 -19.95 3.38 1.98
C LEU A 690 -20.07 4.75 1.27
N LEU A 691 -20.75 4.81 0.12
CA LEU A 691 -20.94 6.04 -0.66
C LEU A 691 -22.06 6.93 -0.09
N VAL A 692 -23.03 6.33 0.61
CA VAL A 692 -24.27 7.01 1.03
C VAL A 692 -24.01 8.24 1.89
N PRO A 693 -23.16 8.20 2.94
CA PRO A 693 -22.91 9.39 3.77
C PRO A 693 -22.40 10.59 2.96
N THR A 694 -21.45 10.36 2.04
CA THR A 694 -20.90 11.42 1.18
C THR A 694 -21.94 11.98 0.22
N VAL A 695 -22.79 11.13 -0.37
CA VAL A 695 -23.91 11.57 -1.21
C VAL A 695 -24.90 12.43 -0.43
N VAL A 696 -25.23 12.04 0.81
CA VAL A 696 -26.13 12.81 1.68
C VAL A 696 -25.52 14.17 1.99
N VAL A 697 -24.23 14.24 2.34
CA VAL A 697 -23.53 15.52 2.58
C VAL A 697 -23.60 16.42 1.36
N MET A 698 -23.37 15.90 0.14
CA MET A 698 -23.53 16.68 -1.08
C MET A 698 -24.96 17.18 -1.29
N ALA A 699 -25.96 16.30 -1.15
CA ALA A 699 -27.37 16.64 -1.35
C ALA A 699 -27.83 17.74 -0.36
N VAL A 700 -27.42 17.64 0.90
CA VAL A 700 -27.71 18.65 1.93
C VAL A 700 -27.08 19.99 1.58
N ASN A 701 -25.83 20.02 1.12
CA ASN A 701 -25.16 21.26 0.74
C ASN A 701 -25.84 21.93 -0.47
N VAL A 702 -26.24 21.15 -1.48
CA VAL A 702 -27.01 21.64 -2.64
C VAL A 702 -28.37 22.19 -2.19
N ALA A 703 -29.10 21.45 -1.35
CA ALA A 703 -30.40 21.86 -0.84
C ALA A 703 -30.31 23.15 -0.01
N ALA A 704 -29.27 23.31 0.81
CA ALA A 704 -29.04 24.51 1.59
C ALA A 704 -28.80 25.75 0.72
N ILE A 705 -27.99 25.61 -0.35
CA ILE A 705 -27.77 26.70 -1.32
C ILE A 705 -29.08 27.07 -2.03
N GLY A 706 -29.85 26.08 -2.49
CA GLY A 706 -31.14 26.31 -3.13
C GLY A 706 -32.18 26.93 -2.21
N ALA A 707 -32.27 26.48 -0.96
CA ALA A 707 -33.18 27.07 0.02
C ALA A 707 -32.83 28.52 0.36
N ALA A 708 -31.53 28.84 0.49
CA ALA A 708 -31.10 30.22 0.69
C ALA A 708 -31.47 31.12 -0.51
N ALA A 709 -31.30 30.61 -1.73
CA ALA A 709 -31.75 31.32 -2.94
C ALA A 709 -33.28 31.50 -2.96
N GLY A 710 -34.05 30.46 -2.60
CA GLY A 710 -35.50 30.53 -2.48
C GLY A 710 -35.97 31.54 -1.43
N LYS A 711 -35.34 31.57 -0.24
CA LYS A 711 -35.59 32.57 0.82
C LYS A 711 -35.34 33.98 0.33
N ALA A 712 -34.21 34.21 -0.34
CA ALA A 712 -33.87 35.52 -0.88
C ALA A 712 -34.96 36.05 -1.82
N ILE A 713 -35.59 35.18 -2.61
CA ILE A 713 -36.69 35.51 -3.51
C ILE A 713 -37.99 35.80 -2.74
N VAL A 714 -38.39 34.91 -1.83
CA VAL A 714 -39.66 35.01 -1.08
C VAL A 714 -39.65 36.22 -0.14
N GLU A 715 -38.58 36.39 0.62
CA GLU A 715 -38.43 37.42 1.65
C GLU A 715 -37.89 38.75 1.11
N ARG A 716 -37.58 38.82 -0.20
CA ARG A 716 -37.06 40.02 -0.89
C ARG A 716 -35.84 40.61 -0.18
N TRP A 717 -34.84 39.76 0.05
CA TRP A 717 -33.61 40.16 0.74
C TRP A 717 -32.95 41.38 0.08
N SER A 718 -32.53 42.31 0.91
CA SER A 718 -31.68 43.44 0.49
C SER A 718 -30.30 42.95 0.02
N ALA A 719 -29.59 43.80 -0.73
CA ALA A 719 -28.22 43.48 -1.17
C ALA A 719 -27.27 43.13 0.00
N ALA A 720 -27.46 43.77 1.16
CA ALA A 720 -26.68 43.48 2.37
C ALA A 720 -26.98 42.08 2.94
N GLN A 721 -28.24 41.67 2.96
CA GLN A 721 -28.64 40.32 3.41
C GLN A 721 -28.16 39.24 2.44
N VAL A 722 -28.23 39.49 1.13
CA VAL A 722 -27.66 38.60 0.11
C VAL A 722 -26.14 38.46 0.30
N ALA A 723 -25.43 39.57 0.54
CA ALA A 723 -23.99 39.53 0.80
C ALA A 723 -23.64 38.76 2.09
N GLY A 724 -24.41 38.96 3.16
CA GLY A 724 -24.29 38.21 4.40
C GLY A 724 -24.49 36.71 4.20
N ALA A 725 -25.55 36.32 3.50
CA ALA A 725 -25.82 34.92 3.18
C ALA A 725 -24.77 34.29 2.27
N ALA A 726 -24.35 35.00 1.23
CA ALA A 726 -23.28 34.56 0.34
C ALA A 726 -21.99 34.27 1.11
N SER A 727 -21.63 35.13 2.09
CA SER A 727 -20.44 34.92 2.93
C SER A 727 -20.50 33.64 3.77
N GLY A 728 -21.69 33.26 4.27
CA GLY A 728 -21.87 32.02 5.02
C GLY A 728 -21.98 30.76 4.15
N LEU A 729 -22.48 30.90 2.92
CA LEU A 729 -22.57 29.79 1.95
C LEU A 729 -21.23 29.44 1.28
N VAL A 730 -20.18 30.26 1.46
CA VAL A 730 -18.81 29.94 0.99
C VAL A 730 -18.39 28.55 1.44
N PHE A 731 -18.70 28.16 2.68
CA PHE A 731 -18.39 26.83 3.20
C PHE A 731 -19.11 25.72 2.42
N ASN A 732 -20.40 25.89 2.12
CA ASN A 732 -21.16 24.91 1.34
C ASN A 732 -20.59 24.73 -0.07
N VAL A 733 -20.24 25.85 -0.73
CA VAL A 733 -19.63 25.82 -2.06
C VAL A 733 -18.25 25.15 -1.99
N TRP A 734 -17.44 25.48 -0.99
CA TRP A 734 -16.14 24.87 -0.76
C TRP A 734 -16.23 23.34 -0.56
N MET A 735 -17.21 22.88 0.23
CA MET A 735 -17.48 21.45 0.41
C MET A 735 -17.84 20.75 -0.90
N LEU A 736 -18.66 21.37 -1.76
CA LEU A 736 -18.99 20.82 -3.08
C LEU A 736 -17.77 20.78 -4.02
N LEU A 737 -16.88 21.77 -3.94
CA LEU A 737 -15.61 21.77 -4.68
C LEU A 737 -14.66 20.67 -4.19
N LEU A 738 -14.62 20.42 -2.89
CA LEU A 738 -13.82 19.35 -2.29
C LEU A 738 -14.35 17.95 -2.67
N LEU A 739 -15.66 17.80 -2.74
CA LEU A 739 -16.34 16.55 -3.12
C LEU A 739 -16.52 16.39 -4.64
N TYR A 740 -16.03 17.33 -5.46
CA TYR A 740 -16.11 17.26 -6.92
C TYR A 740 -15.55 15.95 -7.52
N PRO A 741 -14.37 15.43 -7.09
CA PRO A 741 -13.85 14.18 -7.65
C PRO A 741 -14.72 12.97 -7.29
N PHE A 742 -15.34 12.98 -6.10
CA PHE A 742 -16.30 11.95 -5.70
C PHE A 742 -17.55 12.01 -6.57
N ALA A 743 -18.08 13.21 -6.82
CA ALA A 743 -19.22 13.43 -7.70
C ALA A 743 -18.96 12.91 -9.12
N LEU A 744 -17.78 13.17 -9.67
CA LEU A 744 -17.34 12.57 -10.93
C LEU A 744 -17.22 11.05 -10.84
N GLY A 745 -16.69 10.52 -9.73
CA GLY A 745 -16.58 9.10 -9.49
C GLY A 745 -17.94 8.39 -9.57
N ILE A 746 -18.97 8.89 -8.88
CA ILE A 746 -20.32 8.28 -8.88
C ILE A 746 -21.07 8.45 -10.21
N MET A 747 -20.71 9.44 -11.04
CA MET A 747 -21.23 9.58 -12.41
C MET A 747 -20.68 8.52 -13.37
N GLY A 748 -19.61 7.82 -12.99
CA GLY A 748 -18.99 6.79 -13.79
C GLY A 748 -18.58 7.28 -15.17
N ARG A 749 -19.02 6.58 -16.22
CA ARG A 749 -18.70 6.89 -17.63
C ARG A 749 -19.10 8.29 -18.06
N TRP A 750 -20.10 8.90 -17.43
CA TRP A 750 -20.53 10.27 -17.71
C TRP A 750 -19.52 11.32 -17.25
N SER A 751 -18.59 10.96 -16.36
CA SER A 751 -17.55 11.89 -15.88
C SER A 751 -16.51 12.27 -16.93
N LYS A 752 -16.48 11.61 -18.09
CA LYS A 752 -15.75 12.08 -19.28
C LYS A 752 -16.26 13.43 -19.79
N ARG A 753 -17.47 13.83 -19.38
CA ARG A 753 -18.14 15.08 -19.72
C ARG A 753 -18.46 15.85 -18.43
N PRO A 754 -17.46 16.46 -17.77
CA PRO A 754 -17.63 17.07 -16.45
C PRO A 754 -18.65 18.22 -16.42
N TYR A 755 -18.93 18.86 -17.56
CA TYR A 755 -19.96 19.88 -17.67
C TYR A 755 -21.38 19.36 -17.36
N ILE A 756 -21.62 18.05 -17.52
CA ILE A 756 -22.90 17.43 -17.14
C ILE A 756 -23.11 17.54 -15.64
N LEU A 757 -22.07 17.34 -14.83
CA LEU A 757 -22.14 17.51 -13.38
C LEU A 757 -22.54 18.94 -13.02
N PHE A 758 -21.95 19.93 -13.70
CA PHE A 758 -22.28 21.34 -13.48
C PHE A 758 -23.76 21.61 -13.78
N ILE A 759 -24.28 21.13 -14.92
CA ILE A 759 -25.70 21.27 -15.27
C ILE A 759 -26.59 20.61 -14.20
N VAL A 760 -26.26 19.40 -13.77
CA VAL A 760 -27.02 18.68 -12.73
C VAL A 760 -27.01 19.43 -11.40
N LEU A 761 -25.88 19.97 -10.96
CA LEU A 761 -25.80 20.73 -9.72
C LEU A 761 -26.60 22.04 -9.79
N VAL A 762 -26.46 22.80 -10.88
CA VAL A 762 -27.21 24.06 -11.07
C VAL A 762 -28.72 23.79 -11.16
N THR A 763 -29.13 22.77 -11.90
CA THR A 763 -30.55 22.40 -12.00
C THR A 763 -31.12 21.92 -10.67
N ALA A 764 -30.34 21.18 -9.86
CA ALA A 764 -30.75 20.77 -8.52
C ALA A 764 -30.89 21.96 -7.56
N VAL A 765 -29.97 22.93 -7.61
CA VAL A 765 -30.09 24.19 -6.84
C VAL A 765 -31.34 24.97 -7.27
N ALA A 766 -31.59 25.10 -8.58
CA ALA A 766 -32.77 25.79 -9.09
C ALA A 766 -34.08 25.08 -8.72
N ALA A 767 -34.11 23.76 -8.77
CA ALA A 767 -35.26 22.95 -8.39
C ALA A 767 -35.58 23.08 -6.90
N THR A 768 -34.56 23.01 -6.04
CA THR A 768 -34.73 23.19 -4.58
C THR A 768 -35.15 24.60 -4.22
N ALA A 769 -34.62 25.63 -4.89
CA ALA A 769 -35.10 27.01 -4.75
C ALA A 769 -36.57 27.17 -5.16
N SER A 770 -36.95 26.62 -6.31
CA SER A 770 -38.33 26.66 -6.82
C SER A 770 -39.30 25.94 -5.89
N MET A 771 -38.90 24.78 -5.36
CA MET A 771 -39.68 24.04 -4.37
C MET A 771 -39.88 24.84 -3.08
N TYR A 772 -38.84 25.52 -2.59
CA TYR A 772 -38.96 26.41 -1.44
C TYR A 772 -39.98 27.53 -1.68
N VAL A 773 -39.89 28.20 -2.82
CA VAL A 773 -40.84 29.26 -3.22
C VAL A 773 -42.28 28.73 -3.27
N ALA A 774 -42.49 27.55 -3.86
CA ALA A 774 -43.80 26.93 -3.95
C ALA A 774 -44.39 26.55 -2.58
N LEU A 775 -43.59 25.98 -1.68
CA LEU A 775 -43.99 25.61 -0.33
C LEU A 775 -44.30 26.84 0.53
N ALA A 776 -43.49 27.89 0.44
CA ALA A 776 -43.72 29.15 1.14
C ALA A 776 -45.02 29.84 0.67
N GLY A 777 -45.36 29.72 -0.62
CA GLY A 777 -46.62 30.24 -1.16
C GLY A 777 -47.86 29.43 -0.76
N SER A 778 -47.72 28.18 -0.32
CA SER A 778 -48.85 27.27 -0.01
C SER A 778 -49.08 27.02 1.49
N LEU A 779 -48.11 27.34 2.36
CA LEU A 779 -48.25 27.26 3.82
C LEU A 779 -47.88 28.60 4.51
N PRO A 780 -48.84 29.52 4.72
CA PRO A 780 -48.61 30.79 5.39
C PRO A 780 -48.10 30.66 6.84
N TYR A 781 -48.37 29.53 7.50
CA TYR A 781 -48.00 29.28 8.91
C TYR A 781 -46.55 28.87 9.13
N LEU A 782 -45.76 28.58 8.09
CA LEU A 782 -44.32 28.30 8.22
C LEU A 782 -43.47 29.57 8.44
N HIS A 783 -44.05 30.76 8.27
CA HIS A 783 -43.39 32.04 8.54
C HIS A 783 -43.23 32.33 10.05
N SER A 784 -44.02 31.71 10.93
CA SER A 784 -43.77 31.75 12.37
C SER A 784 -42.73 30.68 12.71
N GLY A 785 -41.46 31.08 12.71
CA GLY A 785 -40.32 30.19 12.84
C GLY A 785 -40.47 29.13 13.93
N ILE A 786 -40.25 27.87 13.55
CA ILE A 786 -39.96 26.80 14.51
C ILE A 786 -38.64 27.17 15.18
N LYS A 787 -38.71 27.75 16.38
CA LYS A 787 -37.55 27.85 17.26
C LYS A 787 -37.16 26.42 17.64
N LEU A 788 -36.08 25.90 17.05
CA LEU A 788 -35.37 24.78 17.66
C LEU A 788 -34.89 25.27 19.03
N VAL A 789 -35.51 24.73 20.09
CA VAL A 789 -35.09 24.91 21.48
C VAL A 789 -33.84 24.10 21.74
#